data_AF-A0A1M4WCP2-F1
#
_entry.id   AF-A0A1M4WCP2-F1
#
_cell.length_a   1.000
_cell.length_b   1.000
_cell.length_c   1.000
_cell.angle_alpha   90.00
_cell.angle_beta   90.00
_cell.angle_gamma   90.00
#
_symmetry.space_group_name_H-M   'P 1'
#
loop_
_entity.id
_entity.type
_entity.pdbx_description
1 polymer ?
#
loop_
_entity_poly.entity_id
_entity_poly.type
_entity_poly.pdbx_seq_one_letter_code
_entity_poly.pdbx_strand_id
1 'polypeptide(L)'
;MNNDFNGDSKADILVTSPWGLGILSLTNSKLTLHRMYPNGSRFGGWLLNTKDNYVEIKADFDGDGRTEVLMSSPWGIGILKLLNGNLTSIAMGQNGSRHGGWLINTADNQFLYAADFDKDGKKEILVTSPWGIGLLKYANNDFSSLMLSPNGSRFGDWLLNTADNYFTLVGDFDGDKQTEIIVTSPWGLGVLKFNGSTLNSIAMVANNTNIGGWVLNTAIDRFEVAGDFDGDGKAEILVSNSNGIGILKLQGNTLSTLCMHKTGTKLGNWVLDSKKDKMNITGDFDKDGKLDILITSNWGLGVLKLKGNTLQSTVMAANGTRFGGWLLNTRDNRINYVADFDGDGIPEIQITSPWGIGILKQSGGTFNAITMLPNGTRIGGWLLNTADNDFEAGIGQSYGLIIYHSQWQNSVNTTTSFLRNRGYTMFVIPNATNGITILKQLSLYLRAGDRLFVYLAGHGGSSRALGDTTKSVSLSHIFQFEDGMIVGYDQFAPSFELLGNKGVDLSVFDGSCDAGESVLNAIGEKYLAMSTTSVYAPGITDTPNPSEIMQLFGKPNKFGMWWSSYYTASLLTSKAPHRFHQKIYRNDNTEINTQSLFYKPAIPFYASLGGGWDLMVRHCYLYQYIYTTEFNTMSAEEKAKITETTADYLASMKADYNAFSPSILHLKNILSNTSIINAAANIYTGAFPRPWQTIFGDMNWDVVADPIRHTSLNNELKPGSYTGTEGFIRMVNEILNLLFLLEQSYTKQEVFLNQIDAKIKQKGLYSGIFKKQPLPVKKITDYLIYNQYENKRTVETNNILNNLNIDRTQLFKNLGESPRNIKMEEIATNFTDANISVISKSIIKNIYGSDTLNELIANLKSLLLEDSVYLDKLFYLLTIVEEAISKAQSTNAECGDLVSY
;
A
#
# COMPACT_ATOMS: atom_id res chain seq x y z
N MET A 1 -30.76 13.48 -5.96
CA MET A 1 -29.53 13.50 -6.77
C MET A 1 -29.82 12.78 -8.10
N ASN A 2 -30.36 13.49 -9.09
CA ASN A 2 -30.44 12.95 -10.45
C ASN A 2 -29.14 13.33 -11.17
N ASN A 3 -28.46 12.37 -11.79
CA ASN A 3 -27.32 12.64 -12.68
C ASN A 3 -27.87 13.22 -13.99
N ASP A 4 -28.37 14.44 -14.00
CA ASP A 4 -28.93 15.08 -15.18
C ASP A 4 -27.84 15.88 -15.91
N PHE A 5 -27.14 15.28 -16.87
CA PHE A 5 -26.09 16.00 -17.63
C PHE A 5 -26.69 16.93 -18.68
N ASN A 6 -27.84 16.54 -19.24
CA ASN A 6 -28.40 17.18 -20.43
C ASN A 6 -29.38 18.33 -20.09
N GLY A 7 -29.90 18.37 -18.86
CA GLY A 7 -30.81 19.36 -18.32
C GLY A 7 -32.30 19.08 -18.55
N ASP A 8 -32.70 17.82 -18.79
CA ASP A 8 -34.09 17.44 -19.04
C ASP A 8 -34.85 16.97 -17.78
N SER A 9 -34.23 17.16 -16.61
CA SER A 9 -34.70 16.74 -15.29
C SER A 9 -34.79 15.23 -15.08
N LYS A 10 -34.27 14.43 -16.03
CA LYS A 10 -34.17 12.97 -15.90
C LYS A 10 -32.73 12.58 -15.62
N ALA A 11 -32.57 11.46 -14.92
CA ALA A 11 -31.25 10.91 -14.73
C ALA A 11 -30.69 10.31 -16.03
N ASP A 12 -29.44 10.63 -16.31
CA ASP A 12 -28.60 10.05 -17.33
C ASP A 12 -27.62 9.03 -16.70
N ILE A 13 -27.07 8.15 -17.54
CA ILE A 13 -26.04 7.18 -17.19
C ILE A 13 -24.74 7.61 -17.83
N LEU A 14 -23.76 7.98 -17.00
CA LEU A 14 -22.37 8.07 -17.42
C LEU A 14 -21.77 6.67 -17.47
N VAL A 15 -21.18 6.29 -18.60
CA VAL A 15 -20.51 5.02 -18.79
C VAL A 15 -19.07 5.25 -19.25
N THR A 16 -18.12 4.51 -18.68
CA THR A 16 -16.74 4.47 -19.16
C THR A 16 -16.38 3.05 -19.59
N SER A 17 -15.41 2.91 -20.50
CA SER A 17 -14.86 1.62 -20.93
C SER A 17 -13.39 1.79 -21.33
N PRO A 18 -12.64 0.71 -21.59
CA PRO A 18 -11.29 0.81 -22.16
C PRO A 18 -11.19 1.58 -23.48
N TRP A 19 -12.31 1.82 -24.17
CA TRP A 19 -12.36 2.58 -25.41
C TRP A 19 -12.60 4.08 -25.21
N GLY A 20 -13.32 4.48 -24.15
CA GLY A 20 -13.70 5.88 -23.95
C GLY A 20 -14.87 6.08 -23.00
N LEU A 21 -15.56 7.21 -23.14
CA LEU A 21 -16.63 7.69 -22.25
C LEU A 21 -17.93 7.93 -23.02
N GLY A 22 -19.08 7.64 -22.42
CA GLY A 22 -20.40 7.85 -23.00
C GLY A 22 -21.43 8.36 -21.99
N ILE A 23 -22.45 9.04 -22.48
CA ILE A 23 -23.62 9.47 -21.71
C ILE A 23 -24.85 8.86 -22.38
N LEU A 24 -25.60 8.05 -21.64
CA LEU A 24 -26.83 7.40 -22.08
C LEU A 24 -28.03 8.02 -21.36
N SER A 25 -29.15 8.13 -22.05
CA SER A 25 -30.40 8.65 -21.49
C SER A 25 -31.52 7.63 -21.68
N LEU A 26 -32.53 7.66 -20.82
CA LEU A 26 -33.73 6.86 -21.01
C LEU A 26 -34.80 7.67 -21.73
N THR A 27 -35.11 7.30 -22.98
CA THR A 27 -36.12 7.99 -23.79
C THR A 27 -37.18 7.00 -24.25
N ASN A 28 -38.44 7.24 -23.90
CA ASN A 28 -39.57 6.35 -24.24
C ASN A 28 -39.28 4.87 -23.89
N SER A 29 -38.78 4.64 -22.67
CA SER A 29 -38.41 3.31 -22.15
C SER A 29 -37.29 2.60 -22.93
N LYS A 30 -36.48 3.34 -23.69
CA LYS A 30 -35.30 2.83 -24.40
C LYS A 30 -34.06 3.61 -23.98
N LEU A 31 -32.98 2.89 -23.70
CA LEU A 31 -31.67 3.54 -23.56
C LEU A 31 -31.23 4.07 -24.92
N THR A 32 -30.90 5.35 -24.96
CA THR A 32 -30.39 6.05 -26.13
C THR A 32 -29.01 6.62 -25.80
N LEU A 33 -28.15 6.70 -26.81
CA LEU A 33 -26.84 7.32 -26.65
C LEU A 33 -27.01 8.82 -26.84
N HIS A 34 -26.77 9.60 -25.79
CA HIS A 34 -26.71 11.04 -25.88
C HIS A 34 -25.40 11.46 -26.55
N ARG A 35 -24.26 10.99 -26.02
CA ARG A 35 -22.91 11.32 -26.51
C ARG A 35 -21.92 10.17 -26.27
N MET A 36 -20.90 10.06 -27.12
CA MET A 36 -19.73 9.20 -26.91
C MET A 36 -18.44 9.89 -27.32
N TYR A 37 -17.36 9.57 -26.61
CA TYR A 37 -16.04 10.15 -26.79
C TYR A 37 -14.99 9.04 -26.73
N PRO A 38 -14.26 8.74 -27.83
CA PRO A 38 -13.13 7.82 -27.78
C PRO A 38 -12.00 8.38 -26.92
N ASN A 39 -11.14 7.50 -26.41
CA ASN A 39 -9.82 7.88 -25.91
C ASN A 39 -9.07 8.71 -26.95
N GLY A 40 -8.39 9.77 -26.50
CA GLY A 40 -7.81 10.81 -27.34
C GLY A 40 -8.72 12.02 -27.60
N SER A 41 -10.00 11.96 -27.22
CA SER A 41 -10.89 13.13 -27.27
C SER A 41 -10.41 14.24 -26.33
N ARG A 42 -10.58 15.49 -26.75
CA ARG A 42 -10.25 16.68 -25.94
C ARG A 42 -11.51 17.42 -25.49
N PHE A 43 -11.55 17.79 -24.22
CA PHE A 43 -12.62 18.58 -23.61
C PHE A 43 -12.05 19.93 -23.19
N GLY A 44 -11.74 20.80 -24.16
CA GLY A 44 -10.88 21.95 -23.90
C GLY A 44 -9.44 21.51 -23.65
N GLY A 45 -8.90 21.80 -22.46
CA GLY A 45 -7.54 21.41 -22.08
C GLY A 45 -7.41 19.93 -21.69
N TRP A 46 -8.49 19.31 -21.21
CA TRP A 46 -8.49 17.93 -20.74
C TRP A 46 -8.39 16.93 -21.89
N LEU A 47 -7.51 15.93 -21.76
CA LEU A 47 -7.36 14.82 -22.72
C LEU A 47 -7.92 13.54 -22.10
N LEU A 48 -8.97 12.99 -22.71
CA LEU A 48 -9.57 11.74 -22.24
C LEU A 48 -8.66 10.54 -22.54
N ASN A 49 -8.30 9.81 -21.49
CA ASN A 49 -7.71 8.47 -21.59
C ASN A 49 -8.22 7.59 -20.44
N THR A 50 -9.21 6.74 -20.68
CA THR A 50 -9.83 5.90 -19.63
C THR A 50 -8.90 4.85 -19.01
N LYS A 51 -7.67 4.70 -19.51
CA LYS A 51 -6.63 3.90 -18.83
C LYS A 51 -6.15 4.54 -17.53
N ASP A 52 -6.11 5.87 -17.49
CA ASP A 52 -5.52 6.64 -16.38
C ASP A 52 -6.41 7.80 -15.90
N ASN A 53 -7.54 8.04 -16.57
CA ASN A 53 -8.55 9.00 -16.17
C ASN A 53 -9.61 8.29 -15.31
N TYR A 54 -9.96 8.90 -14.18
CA TYR A 54 -10.97 8.38 -13.26
C TYR A 54 -12.07 9.43 -13.06
N VAL A 55 -13.31 8.98 -13.04
CA VAL A 55 -14.42 9.79 -12.54
C VAL A 55 -14.37 9.74 -11.03
N GLU A 56 -14.24 10.89 -10.37
CA GLU A 56 -14.19 10.98 -8.90
C GLU A 56 -15.59 11.24 -8.34
N ILE A 57 -16.25 12.32 -8.78
CA ILE A 57 -17.55 12.76 -8.25
C ILE A 57 -18.42 13.33 -9.37
N LYS A 58 -19.73 13.11 -9.30
CA LYS A 58 -20.76 13.72 -10.17
C LYS A 58 -21.64 14.64 -9.33
N ALA A 59 -21.70 15.93 -9.66
CA ALA A 59 -22.49 16.91 -8.93
C ALA A 59 -22.70 18.19 -9.75
N ASP A 60 -23.67 19.01 -9.33
CA ASP A 60 -23.92 20.35 -9.87
C ASP A 60 -22.97 21.35 -9.20
N PHE A 61 -21.76 21.50 -9.76
CA PHE A 61 -20.71 22.33 -9.15
C PHE A 61 -20.93 23.83 -9.44
N ASP A 62 -21.66 24.18 -10.49
CA ASP A 62 -21.89 25.57 -10.87
C ASP A 62 -23.29 26.12 -10.54
N GLY A 63 -24.21 25.26 -10.11
CA GLY A 63 -25.54 25.59 -9.59
C GLY A 63 -26.60 25.83 -10.67
N ASP A 64 -26.38 25.35 -11.90
CA ASP A 64 -27.34 25.52 -13.00
C ASP A 64 -28.40 24.41 -13.11
N GLY A 65 -28.37 23.45 -12.18
CA GLY A 65 -29.26 22.31 -12.13
C GLY A 65 -28.81 21.12 -12.98
N ARG A 66 -27.67 21.22 -13.68
CA ARG A 66 -27.07 20.12 -14.45
C ARG A 66 -25.94 19.47 -13.66
N THR A 67 -25.67 18.22 -13.99
CA THR A 67 -24.57 17.46 -13.40
C THR A 67 -23.29 17.68 -14.19
N GLU A 68 -22.20 17.96 -13.49
CA GLU A 68 -20.84 17.91 -13.99
C GLU A 68 -20.09 16.70 -13.44
N VAL A 69 -18.92 16.43 -14.01
CA VAL A 69 -18.04 15.34 -13.61
C VAL A 69 -16.70 15.89 -13.15
N LEU A 70 -16.36 15.68 -11.87
CA LEU A 70 -14.99 15.80 -11.40
C LEU A 70 -14.19 14.59 -11.89
N MET A 71 -13.19 14.84 -12.71
CA MET A 71 -12.25 13.85 -13.24
C MET A 71 -10.89 14.01 -12.58
N SER A 72 -10.17 12.91 -12.40
CA SER A 72 -8.75 12.90 -12.09
C SER A 72 -7.94 12.15 -13.15
N SER A 73 -6.66 12.43 -13.24
CA SER A 73 -5.69 11.72 -14.08
C SER A 73 -4.29 11.82 -13.44
N PRO A 74 -3.24 11.20 -14.04
CA PRO A 74 -1.88 11.50 -13.68
C PRO A 74 -1.62 13.01 -13.71
N TRP A 75 -2.10 13.75 -14.72
CA TRP A 75 -1.83 15.19 -14.84
C TRP A 75 -2.41 16.06 -13.71
N GLY A 76 -3.53 15.65 -13.09
CA GLY A 76 -4.26 16.47 -12.12
C GLY A 76 -5.77 16.21 -12.15
N ILE A 77 -6.57 17.24 -11.85
CA ILE A 77 -8.04 17.18 -11.83
C ILE A 77 -8.69 18.16 -12.80
N GLY A 78 -9.94 17.88 -13.17
CA GLY A 78 -10.76 18.80 -13.97
C GLY A 78 -12.25 18.57 -13.75
N ILE A 79 -13.04 19.64 -13.84
CA ILE A 79 -14.50 19.55 -13.84
C ILE A 79 -14.97 19.60 -15.30
N LEU A 80 -15.66 18.56 -15.75
CA LEU A 80 -16.22 18.46 -17.09
C LEU A 80 -17.73 18.71 -17.07
N LYS A 81 -18.18 19.63 -17.92
CA LYS A 81 -19.59 19.98 -18.12
C LYS A 81 -20.06 19.69 -19.53
N LEU A 82 -21.30 19.24 -19.67
CA LEU A 82 -21.94 19.08 -20.97
C LEU A 82 -22.55 20.41 -21.43
N LEU A 83 -21.82 21.12 -22.30
CA LEU A 83 -22.21 22.42 -22.84
C LEU A 83 -22.50 22.32 -24.33
N ASN A 84 -23.68 22.80 -24.75
CA ASN A 84 -24.10 22.78 -26.17
C ASN A 84 -23.93 21.38 -26.79
N GLY A 85 -24.30 20.36 -26.02
CA GLY A 85 -24.16 18.95 -26.35
C GLY A 85 -22.76 18.36 -26.22
N ASN A 86 -21.69 19.14 -26.01
CA ASN A 86 -20.30 18.64 -25.96
C ASN A 86 -19.71 18.73 -24.53
N LEU A 87 -18.93 17.74 -24.11
CA LEU A 87 -18.17 17.84 -22.86
C LEU A 87 -17.02 18.84 -23.01
N THR A 88 -16.89 19.74 -22.04
CA THR A 88 -15.84 20.76 -21.96
C THR A 88 -15.34 20.88 -20.52
N SER A 89 -14.03 21.04 -20.31
CA SER A 89 -13.48 21.36 -19.00
C SER A 89 -13.84 22.79 -18.60
N ILE A 90 -14.49 22.98 -17.44
CA ILE A 90 -14.84 24.31 -16.91
C ILE A 90 -13.90 24.77 -15.78
N ALA A 91 -13.13 23.86 -15.20
CA ALA A 91 -12.00 24.11 -14.29
C ALA A 91 -10.96 23.00 -14.45
N MET A 92 -9.68 23.31 -14.22
CA MET A 92 -8.58 22.34 -14.23
C MET A 92 -7.53 22.73 -13.21
N GLY A 93 -6.96 21.74 -12.51
CA GLY A 93 -5.86 21.92 -11.59
C GLY A 93 -4.80 20.85 -11.81
N GLN A 94 -3.58 21.27 -12.11
CA GLN A 94 -2.46 20.37 -12.34
C GLN A 94 -1.92 19.83 -11.00
N ASN A 95 -1.42 18.60 -10.98
CA ASN A 95 -0.68 18.15 -9.81
C ASN A 95 0.51 19.08 -9.49
N GLY A 96 0.70 19.36 -8.21
CA GLY A 96 1.72 20.29 -7.71
C GLY A 96 1.31 21.77 -7.75
N SER A 97 0.18 22.13 -8.37
CA SER A 97 -0.34 23.50 -8.31
C SER A 97 -1.28 23.71 -7.12
N ARG A 98 -1.38 24.97 -6.67
CA ARG A 98 -2.33 25.37 -5.63
C ARG A 98 -3.55 26.05 -6.24
N HIS A 99 -4.73 25.57 -5.90
CA HIS A 99 -6.01 26.17 -6.28
C HIS A 99 -6.85 26.43 -5.03
N GLY A 100 -7.31 27.66 -4.87
CA GLY A 100 -7.90 28.10 -3.60
C GLY A 100 -6.98 27.91 -2.40
N GLY A 101 -5.66 27.81 -2.60
CA GLY A 101 -4.70 27.47 -1.55
C GLY A 101 -4.48 25.98 -1.30
N TRP A 102 -5.37 25.10 -1.74
CA TRP A 102 -5.20 23.64 -1.66
C TRP A 102 -4.19 23.14 -2.69
N LEU A 103 -3.26 22.28 -2.29
CA LEU A 103 -2.31 21.65 -3.20
C LEU A 103 -2.97 20.46 -3.87
N ILE A 104 -3.19 20.55 -5.19
CA ILE A 104 -3.71 19.44 -5.97
C ILE A 104 -2.62 18.37 -6.07
N ASN A 105 -2.93 17.17 -5.59
CA ASN A 105 -2.10 15.99 -5.77
C ASN A 105 -2.99 14.74 -5.85
N THR A 106 -3.28 14.25 -7.06
CA THR A 106 -4.14 13.09 -7.27
C THR A 106 -3.57 11.77 -6.73
N ALA A 107 -2.32 11.76 -6.27
CA ALA A 107 -1.71 10.61 -5.59
C ALA A 107 -2.17 10.45 -4.13
N ASP A 108 -2.39 11.55 -3.41
CA ASP A 108 -2.73 11.54 -1.97
C ASP A 108 -4.05 12.24 -1.62
N ASN A 109 -4.62 13.01 -2.55
CA ASN A 109 -5.90 13.67 -2.36
C ASN A 109 -7.04 12.66 -2.50
N GLN A 110 -7.95 12.66 -1.53
CA GLN A 110 -9.18 11.89 -1.58
C GLN A 110 -10.37 12.83 -1.72
N PHE A 111 -11.06 12.76 -2.86
CA PHE A 111 -12.31 13.49 -3.10
C PHE A 111 -13.46 12.62 -2.60
N LEU A 112 -14.04 13.00 -1.45
CA LEU A 112 -14.93 12.12 -0.68
C LEU A 112 -16.40 12.29 -1.08
N TYR A 113 -16.88 13.53 -1.05
CA TYR A 113 -18.29 13.87 -1.32
C TYR A 113 -18.38 15.21 -2.04
N ALA A 114 -19.49 15.42 -2.76
CA ALA A 114 -19.91 16.75 -3.16
C ALA A 114 -21.32 17.04 -2.62
N ALA A 115 -21.46 18.16 -1.92
CA ALA A 115 -22.71 18.59 -1.32
C ALA A 115 -22.77 20.10 -1.19
N ASP A 116 -23.94 20.66 -0.91
CA ASP A 116 -24.11 22.11 -0.71
C ASP A 116 -23.83 22.43 0.75
N PHE A 117 -22.55 22.73 1.04
CA PHE A 117 -22.07 22.92 2.40
C PHE A 117 -22.21 24.36 2.85
N ASP A 118 -22.33 25.34 1.95
CA ASP A 118 -22.56 26.75 2.29
C ASP A 118 -23.98 27.26 1.98
N LYS A 119 -24.85 26.38 1.45
CA LYS A 119 -26.26 26.63 1.16
C LYS A 119 -26.47 27.68 0.07
N ASP A 120 -25.55 27.78 -0.89
CA ASP A 120 -25.68 28.70 -2.03
C ASP A 120 -26.29 28.05 -3.29
N GLY A 121 -26.60 26.75 -3.22
CA GLY A 121 -27.18 25.97 -4.30
C GLY A 121 -26.15 25.26 -5.18
N LYS A 122 -24.86 25.58 -5.05
CA LYS A 122 -23.77 24.84 -5.70
C LYS A 122 -23.33 23.68 -4.81
N LYS A 123 -22.66 22.70 -5.40
CA LYS A 123 -22.03 21.61 -4.64
C LYS A 123 -20.54 21.89 -4.48
N GLU A 124 -20.04 21.81 -3.26
CA GLU A 124 -18.61 21.86 -2.94
C GLU A 124 -18.06 20.46 -2.71
N ILE A 125 -16.77 20.30 -3.00
CA ILE A 125 -16.03 19.06 -2.90
C ILE A 125 -15.36 18.99 -1.53
N LEU A 126 -15.72 17.97 -0.74
CA LEU A 126 -14.97 17.59 0.44
C LEU A 126 -13.73 16.80 0.02
N VAL A 127 -12.55 17.34 0.28
CA VAL A 127 -11.27 16.72 -0.05
C VAL A 127 -10.41 16.53 1.21
N THR A 128 -9.68 15.43 1.28
CA THR A 128 -8.67 15.18 2.32
C THR A 128 -7.32 14.85 1.71
N SER A 129 -6.25 15.06 2.49
CA SER A 129 -4.88 14.64 2.19
C SER A 129 -4.13 14.36 3.50
N PRO A 130 -2.88 13.88 3.45
CA PRO A 130 -2.04 13.78 4.65
C PRO A 130 -1.83 15.12 5.38
N TRP A 131 -1.98 16.25 4.67
CA TRP A 131 -1.89 17.58 5.28
C TRP A 131 -3.12 17.90 6.14
N GLY A 132 -4.32 17.51 5.71
CA GLY A 132 -5.57 17.87 6.38
C GLY A 132 -6.80 17.75 5.48
N ILE A 133 -7.76 18.66 5.64
CA ILE A 133 -9.06 18.65 4.95
C ILE A 133 -9.33 20.00 4.27
N GLY A 134 -10.10 19.96 3.18
CA GLY A 134 -10.58 21.14 2.47
C GLY A 134 -12.03 20.99 2.00
N LEU A 135 -12.73 22.13 1.93
CA LEU A 135 -13.99 22.30 1.20
C LEU A 135 -13.70 23.17 -0.03
N LEU A 136 -13.61 22.53 -1.20
CA LEU A 136 -13.30 23.20 -2.46
C LEU A 136 -14.58 23.54 -3.23
N LYS A 137 -14.63 24.73 -3.81
CA LYS A 137 -15.78 25.24 -4.55
C LYS A 137 -15.38 25.63 -5.96
N TYR A 138 -16.20 25.30 -6.95
CA TYR A 138 -16.04 25.88 -8.28
C TYR A 138 -16.50 27.34 -8.28
N ALA A 139 -15.58 28.26 -8.54
CA ALA A 139 -15.87 29.69 -8.62
C ALA A 139 -14.89 30.38 -9.58
N ASN A 140 -15.37 31.39 -10.32
CA ASN A 140 -14.56 32.18 -11.25
C ASN A 140 -13.80 31.32 -12.29
N ASN A 141 -14.43 30.24 -12.79
CA ASN A 141 -13.82 29.28 -13.71
C ASN A 141 -12.58 28.53 -13.16
N ASP A 142 -12.45 28.42 -11.83
CA ASP A 142 -11.36 27.72 -11.16
C ASP A 142 -11.85 27.05 -9.85
N PHE A 143 -10.97 26.28 -9.19
CA PHE A 143 -11.19 25.80 -7.83
C PHE A 143 -10.78 26.88 -6.81
N SER A 144 -11.72 27.21 -5.94
CA SER A 144 -11.54 28.05 -4.76
C SER A 144 -11.75 27.20 -3.49
N SER A 145 -11.48 27.76 -2.32
CA SER A 145 -11.74 27.07 -1.04
C SER A 145 -12.68 27.88 -0.16
N LEU A 146 -13.68 27.20 0.43
CA LEU A 146 -14.44 27.75 1.54
C LEU A 146 -13.70 27.61 2.87
N MET A 147 -12.96 26.51 3.02
CA MET A 147 -12.20 26.20 4.22
C MET A 147 -11.05 25.26 3.88
N LEU A 148 -9.87 25.53 4.43
CA LEU A 148 -8.74 24.61 4.47
C LEU A 148 -8.26 24.49 5.92
N SER A 149 -8.01 23.27 6.38
CA SER A 149 -7.62 23.04 7.78
C SER A 149 -6.58 21.92 7.87
N PRO A 150 -5.39 22.18 8.44
CA PRO A 150 -4.38 21.15 8.64
C PRO A 150 -4.77 20.21 9.79
N ASN A 151 -4.20 19.01 9.79
CA ASN A 151 -4.23 18.10 10.93
C ASN A 151 -3.78 18.78 12.23
N GLY A 152 -4.42 18.43 13.35
CA GLY A 152 -4.24 19.09 14.65
C GLY A 152 -5.17 20.28 14.90
N SER A 153 -5.92 20.73 13.88
CA SER A 153 -6.93 21.78 14.04
C SER A 153 -8.17 21.27 14.79
N ARG A 154 -8.89 22.19 15.44
CA ARG A 154 -10.13 21.89 16.15
C ARG A 154 -11.36 22.39 15.39
N PHE A 155 -12.35 21.52 15.23
CA PHE A 155 -13.69 21.83 14.72
C PHE A 155 -14.68 21.79 15.88
N GLY A 156 -14.67 22.85 16.69
CA GLY A 156 -15.29 22.81 18.02
C GLY A 156 -14.49 21.90 18.96
N ASP A 157 -15.15 20.90 19.52
CA ASP A 157 -14.52 19.94 20.43
C ASP A 157 -13.81 18.79 19.68
N TRP A 158 -14.11 18.63 18.38
CA TRP A 158 -13.50 17.60 17.54
C TRP A 158 -12.06 17.99 17.14
N LEU A 159 -11.11 17.06 17.31
CA LEU A 159 -9.73 17.22 16.86
C LEU A 159 -9.55 16.54 15.50
N LEU A 160 -9.20 17.32 14.48
CA LEU A 160 -8.95 16.81 13.14
C LEU A 160 -7.64 16.02 13.09
N ASN A 161 -7.72 14.79 12.60
CA ASN A 161 -6.57 13.99 12.19
C ASN A 161 -6.95 13.05 11.03
N THR A 162 -6.63 13.40 9.78
CA THR A 162 -6.99 12.60 8.60
C THR A 162 -6.38 11.20 8.56
N ALA A 163 -5.41 10.89 9.43
CA ALA A 163 -4.87 9.54 9.57
C ALA A 163 -5.83 8.56 10.26
N ASP A 164 -6.71 9.05 11.15
CA ASP A 164 -7.65 8.22 11.91
C ASP A 164 -9.11 8.73 11.91
N ASN A 165 -9.36 9.87 11.26
CA ASN A 165 -10.68 10.43 11.03
C ASN A 165 -11.23 9.89 9.71
N TYR A 166 -12.40 9.26 9.75
CA TYR A 166 -13.12 8.81 8.57
C TYR A 166 -14.37 9.67 8.39
N PHE A 167 -14.46 10.39 7.28
CA PHE A 167 -15.64 11.14 6.89
C PHE A 167 -16.57 10.22 6.12
N THR A 168 -17.67 9.78 6.75
CA THR A 168 -18.40 8.59 6.32
C THR A 168 -19.69 8.89 5.56
N LEU A 169 -20.35 10.01 5.86
CA LEU A 169 -21.64 10.38 5.28
C LEU A 169 -21.78 11.90 5.26
N VAL A 170 -22.62 12.40 4.36
CA VAL A 170 -23.03 13.81 4.31
C VAL A 170 -24.55 13.89 4.17
N GLY A 171 -25.17 14.89 4.79
CA GLY A 171 -26.62 15.11 4.76
C GLY A 171 -27.04 16.32 5.60
N ASP A 172 -28.25 16.81 5.39
CA ASP A 172 -28.87 17.86 6.22
C ASP A 172 -29.43 17.21 7.50
N PHE A 173 -28.58 17.02 8.51
CA PHE A 173 -28.96 16.28 9.72
C PHE A 173 -29.72 17.17 10.70
N ASP A 174 -29.53 18.50 10.65
CA ASP A 174 -30.21 19.43 11.56
C ASP A 174 -31.48 20.08 10.98
N GLY A 175 -31.74 19.94 9.68
CA GLY A 175 -32.96 20.32 8.98
C GLY A 175 -32.98 21.75 8.45
N ASP A 176 -31.82 22.40 8.34
CA ASP A 176 -31.71 23.77 7.86
C ASP A 176 -31.37 23.89 6.37
N LYS A 177 -31.28 22.77 5.65
CA LYS A 177 -30.92 22.63 4.23
C LYS A 177 -29.44 22.91 3.90
N GLN A 178 -28.60 23.13 4.90
CA GLN A 178 -27.15 23.10 4.75
C GLN A 178 -26.69 21.65 4.96
N THR A 179 -25.66 21.21 4.24
CA THR A 179 -25.15 19.85 4.42
C THR A 179 -24.13 19.80 5.56
N GLU A 180 -24.27 18.82 6.45
CA GLU A 180 -23.28 18.46 7.46
C GLU A 180 -22.53 17.16 7.09
N ILE A 181 -21.42 16.92 7.81
CA ILE A 181 -20.51 15.79 7.61
C ILE A 181 -20.51 14.91 8.86
N ILE A 182 -20.73 13.62 8.69
CA ILE A 182 -20.45 12.63 9.74
C ILE A 182 -18.97 12.26 9.67
N VAL A 183 -18.28 12.44 10.79
CA VAL A 183 -16.89 12.02 10.98
C VAL A 183 -16.82 10.99 12.10
N THR A 184 -15.95 10.00 11.96
CA THR A 184 -15.70 8.99 12.98
C THR A 184 -14.20 8.86 13.24
N SER A 185 -13.83 8.44 14.43
CA SER A 185 -12.45 8.15 14.83
C SER A 185 -12.43 7.08 15.92
N PRO A 186 -11.25 6.63 16.38
CA PRO A 186 -11.16 5.75 17.55
C PRO A 186 -11.81 6.33 18.81
N TRP A 187 -11.98 7.65 18.90
CA TRP A 187 -12.67 8.31 20.01
C TRP A 187 -14.20 8.11 19.94
N GLY A 188 -14.80 8.18 18.74
CA GLY A 188 -16.25 8.13 18.57
C GLY A 188 -16.72 8.76 17.27
N LEU A 189 -17.91 9.38 17.29
CA LEU A 189 -18.58 9.99 16.15
C LEU A 189 -18.79 11.50 16.38
N GLY A 190 -18.65 12.30 15.33
CA GLY A 190 -18.98 13.72 15.29
C GLY A 190 -19.88 14.07 14.11
N VAL A 191 -20.73 15.08 14.29
CA VAL A 191 -21.49 15.74 13.22
C VAL A 191 -20.91 17.14 13.05
N LEU A 192 -20.30 17.42 11.90
CA LEU A 192 -19.61 18.66 11.60
C LEU A 192 -20.41 19.52 10.63
N LYS A 193 -20.58 20.80 10.97
CA LYS A 193 -21.29 21.79 10.15
C LYS A 193 -20.37 22.92 9.74
N PHE A 194 -20.46 23.37 8.49
CA PHE A 194 -19.71 24.53 8.03
C PHE A 194 -20.37 25.82 8.54
N ASN A 195 -19.59 26.69 9.20
CA ASN A 195 -20.10 27.91 9.83
C ASN A 195 -19.69 29.20 9.10
N GLY A 196 -19.30 29.10 7.82
CA GLY A 196 -18.88 30.22 6.98
C GLY A 196 -17.37 30.47 6.94
N SER A 197 -16.59 29.87 7.84
CA SER A 197 -15.12 29.95 7.79
C SER A 197 -14.41 28.66 8.21
N THR A 198 -15.05 27.86 9.05
CA THR A 198 -14.52 26.57 9.50
C THR A 198 -15.64 25.54 9.65
N LEU A 199 -15.28 24.28 9.91
CA LEU A 199 -16.22 23.29 10.41
C LEU A 199 -16.34 23.41 11.94
N ASN A 200 -17.53 23.13 12.46
CA ASN A 200 -17.78 23.08 13.90
C ASN A 200 -18.58 21.82 14.24
N SER A 201 -18.25 21.15 15.33
CA SER A 201 -19.00 20.00 15.82
C SER A 201 -20.34 20.46 16.41
N ILE A 202 -21.45 20.03 15.83
CA ILE A 202 -22.81 20.29 16.35
C ILE A 202 -23.34 19.14 17.22
N ALA A 203 -22.76 17.95 17.08
CA ALA A 203 -22.97 16.82 17.98
C ALA A 203 -21.71 15.96 18.05
N MET A 204 -21.48 15.33 19.20
CA MET A 204 -20.37 14.41 19.43
C MET A 204 -20.81 13.28 20.34
N VAL A 205 -20.39 12.06 20.02
CA VAL A 205 -20.72 10.86 20.79
C VAL A 205 -19.47 10.00 20.92
N ALA A 206 -19.01 9.80 22.16
CA ALA A 206 -17.87 8.94 22.42
C ALA A 206 -18.23 7.46 22.21
N ASN A 207 -17.25 6.64 21.83
CA ASN A 207 -17.39 5.19 21.79
C ASN A 207 -17.88 4.63 23.14
N ASN A 208 -18.65 3.55 23.08
CA ASN A 208 -19.38 2.91 24.18
C ASN A 208 -20.54 3.72 24.78
N THR A 209 -20.89 4.87 24.19
CA THR A 209 -22.11 5.61 24.59
C THR A 209 -23.35 4.89 24.07
N ASN A 210 -24.36 4.77 24.92
CA ASN A 210 -25.67 4.23 24.55
C ASN A 210 -26.56 5.35 23.98
N ILE A 211 -26.87 5.26 22.68
CA ILE A 211 -27.67 6.21 21.90
C ILE A 211 -29.10 5.68 21.79
N GLY A 212 -29.82 5.48 22.90
CA GLY A 212 -31.20 4.98 22.85
C GLY A 212 -31.32 3.51 22.44
N GLY A 213 -30.36 2.67 22.86
CA GLY A 213 -30.31 1.23 22.65
C GLY A 213 -29.12 0.81 21.79
N TRP A 214 -28.70 1.63 20.83
CA TRP A 214 -27.48 1.41 20.06
C TRP A 214 -26.26 1.84 20.87
N VAL A 215 -25.34 0.91 21.15
CA VAL A 215 -24.07 1.25 21.80
C VAL A 215 -23.05 1.53 20.70
N LEU A 216 -22.63 2.79 20.57
CA LEU A 216 -21.69 3.21 19.53
C LEU A 216 -20.35 2.50 19.67
N ASN A 217 -19.88 1.91 18.57
CA ASN A 217 -18.53 1.40 18.47
C ASN A 217 -18.02 1.56 17.03
N THR A 218 -17.35 2.68 16.76
CA THR A 218 -16.82 3.03 15.43
C THR A 218 -15.81 2.02 14.86
N ALA A 219 -15.29 1.09 15.66
CA ALA A 219 -14.41 0.03 15.16
C ALA A 219 -15.17 -1.13 14.47
N ILE A 220 -16.47 -1.27 14.73
CA ILE A 220 -17.31 -2.35 14.15
C ILE A 220 -18.61 -1.85 13.52
N ASP A 221 -19.02 -0.64 13.84
CA ASP A 221 -20.18 0.02 13.27
C ASP A 221 -19.86 0.50 11.86
N ARG A 222 -20.80 0.27 10.96
CA ARG A 222 -20.80 0.72 9.57
C ARG A 222 -21.90 1.75 9.42
N PHE A 223 -21.53 2.93 8.96
CA PHE A 223 -22.45 4.03 8.65
C PHE A 223 -22.82 3.89 7.18
N GLU A 224 -23.93 3.20 6.91
CA GLU A 224 -24.25 2.66 5.59
C GLU A 224 -24.71 3.75 4.62
N VAL A 225 -25.63 4.60 5.06
CA VAL A 225 -26.27 5.65 4.24
C VAL A 225 -26.93 6.70 5.13
N ALA A 226 -27.06 7.93 4.62
CA ALA A 226 -27.81 9.01 5.25
C ALA A 226 -29.02 9.40 4.39
N GLY A 227 -30.14 9.74 5.02
CA GLY A 227 -31.34 10.17 4.32
C GLY A 227 -32.56 10.33 5.21
N ASP A 228 -33.58 11.03 4.73
CA ASP A 228 -34.82 11.30 5.46
C ASP A 228 -35.72 10.06 5.46
N PHE A 229 -35.59 9.22 6.48
CA PHE A 229 -36.33 7.96 6.60
C PHE A 229 -37.69 8.18 7.28
N ASP A 230 -37.84 9.22 8.09
CA ASP A 230 -39.08 9.49 8.83
C ASP A 230 -39.99 10.57 8.23
N GLY A 231 -39.50 11.32 7.24
CA GLY A 231 -40.22 12.29 6.43
C GLY A 231 -40.33 13.68 7.04
N ASP A 232 -39.47 14.04 7.99
CA ASP A 232 -39.50 15.36 8.65
C ASP A 232 -38.58 16.41 7.99
N GLY A 233 -37.91 16.04 6.91
CA GLY A 233 -36.99 16.89 6.16
C GLY A 233 -35.56 16.87 6.68
N LYS A 234 -35.25 16.08 7.72
CA LYS A 234 -33.88 15.86 8.20
C LYS A 234 -33.35 14.53 7.73
N ALA A 235 -32.05 14.45 7.49
CA ALA A 235 -31.39 13.18 7.27
C ALA A 235 -31.21 12.43 8.60
N GLU A 236 -31.45 11.13 8.56
CA GLU A 236 -31.03 10.17 9.57
C GLU A 236 -29.87 9.31 9.07
N ILE A 237 -29.24 8.58 9.98
CA ILE A 237 -28.09 7.72 9.71
C ILE A 237 -28.51 6.26 9.87
N LEU A 238 -28.44 5.47 8.79
CA LEU A 238 -28.52 4.02 8.89
C LEU A 238 -27.16 3.47 9.34
N VAL A 239 -27.12 2.90 10.55
CA VAL A 239 -25.94 2.24 11.11
C VAL A 239 -26.16 0.73 11.16
N SER A 240 -25.12 -0.05 10.90
CA SER A 240 -25.16 -1.50 11.04
C SER A 240 -23.88 -2.05 11.65
N ASN A 241 -23.98 -3.21 12.28
CA ASN A 241 -22.82 -4.04 12.62
C ASN A 241 -23.25 -5.51 12.61
N SER A 242 -22.37 -6.42 13.01
CA SER A 242 -22.67 -7.86 12.99
C SER A 242 -23.84 -8.30 13.90
N ASN A 243 -24.27 -7.46 14.84
CA ASN A 243 -25.36 -7.73 15.77
C ASN A 243 -26.72 -7.21 15.29
N GLY A 244 -26.75 -6.27 14.34
CA GLY A 244 -28.00 -5.72 13.84
C GLY A 244 -27.85 -4.41 13.07
N ILE A 245 -28.95 -3.68 12.96
CA ILE A 245 -29.06 -2.36 12.33
C ILE A 245 -29.78 -1.38 13.26
N GLY A 246 -29.55 -0.09 13.05
CA GLY A 246 -30.26 1.01 13.70
C GLY A 246 -30.39 2.23 12.78
N ILE A 247 -31.41 3.06 13.02
CA ILE A 247 -31.55 4.37 12.39
C ILE A 247 -31.37 5.42 13.47
N LEU A 248 -30.33 6.24 13.34
CA LEU A 248 -29.99 7.30 14.29
C LEU A 248 -30.44 8.67 13.76
N LYS A 249 -31.05 9.48 14.61
CA LYS A 249 -31.52 10.84 14.28
C LYS A 249 -30.86 11.86 15.18
N LEU A 250 -30.46 12.99 14.58
CA LEU A 250 -29.98 14.15 15.33
C LEU A 250 -31.17 14.93 15.91
N GLN A 251 -31.17 15.10 17.23
CA GLN A 251 -32.15 15.88 17.98
C GLN A 251 -31.40 16.90 18.84
N GLY A 252 -31.48 18.18 18.44
CA GLY A 252 -30.62 19.22 19.00
C GLY A 252 -29.15 18.88 18.77
N ASN A 253 -28.39 18.74 19.85
CA ASN A 253 -26.95 18.43 19.80
C ASN A 253 -26.65 16.96 20.16
N THR A 254 -27.67 16.10 20.17
CA THR A 254 -27.56 14.68 20.57
C THR A 254 -28.14 13.75 19.52
N LEU A 255 -27.55 12.57 19.35
CA LEU A 255 -28.14 11.50 18.57
C LEU A 255 -29.12 10.68 19.41
N SER A 256 -30.15 10.16 18.75
CA SER A 256 -31.15 9.26 19.31
C SER A 256 -31.43 8.13 18.32
N THR A 257 -31.88 6.97 18.79
CA THR A 257 -32.27 5.86 17.91
C THR A 257 -33.77 5.93 17.60
N LEU A 258 -34.15 5.99 16.33
CA LEU A 258 -35.54 5.88 15.88
C LEU A 258 -36.04 4.43 15.86
N CYS A 259 -35.20 3.52 15.37
CA CYS A 259 -35.47 2.09 15.36
C CYS A 259 -34.17 1.30 15.44
N MET A 260 -34.24 0.09 15.99
CA MET A 260 -33.13 -0.85 16.00
C MET A 260 -33.63 -2.29 15.92
N HIS A 261 -32.88 -3.12 15.19
CA HIS A 261 -33.23 -4.52 14.99
C HIS A 261 -31.99 -5.38 15.07
N LYS A 262 -32.08 -6.48 15.82
CA LYS A 262 -31.00 -7.47 15.91
C LYS A 262 -31.00 -8.36 14.68
N THR A 263 -29.84 -8.91 14.34
CA THR A 263 -29.73 -10.02 13.39
C THR A 263 -30.67 -11.16 13.79
N GLY A 264 -31.41 -11.67 12.82
CA GLY A 264 -32.48 -12.66 12.98
C GLY A 264 -33.88 -12.07 13.13
N THR A 265 -34.02 -10.76 13.34
CA THR A 265 -35.33 -10.11 13.37
C THR A 265 -36.01 -10.16 12.00
N LYS A 266 -37.33 -10.39 12.01
CA LYS A 266 -38.17 -10.29 10.82
C LYS A 266 -38.63 -8.85 10.61
N LEU A 267 -38.18 -8.22 9.52
CA LEU A 267 -38.54 -6.84 9.11
C LEU A 267 -39.66 -6.92 8.07
N GLY A 268 -40.85 -7.28 8.53
CA GLY A 268 -41.88 -7.84 7.65
C GLY A 268 -41.55 -9.30 7.33
N ASN A 269 -41.40 -9.62 6.05
CA ASN A 269 -41.06 -10.99 5.64
C ASN A 269 -39.56 -11.22 5.43
N TRP A 270 -38.74 -10.15 5.43
CA TRP A 270 -37.29 -10.26 5.35
C TRP A 270 -36.71 -10.66 6.71
N VAL A 271 -35.84 -11.67 6.75
CA VAL A 271 -35.09 -12.03 7.95
C VAL A 271 -33.73 -11.34 7.89
N LEU A 272 -33.51 -10.36 8.75
CA LEU A 272 -32.27 -9.58 8.78
C LEU A 272 -31.07 -10.47 9.10
N ASP A 273 -30.04 -10.44 8.25
CA ASP A 273 -28.71 -10.96 8.54
C ASP A 273 -27.69 -9.86 8.24
N SER A 274 -27.47 -8.94 9.18
CA SER A 274 -26.60 -7.77 8.99
C SER A 274 -25.13 -8.13 8.71
N LYS A 275 -24.73 -9.40 8.82
CA LYS A 275 -23.41 -9.88 8.37
C LYS A 275 -23.34 -10.09 6.87
N LYS A 276 -24.47 -10.34 6.21
CA LYS A 276 -24.56 -10.69 4.78
C LYS A 276 -25.38 -9.71 3.96
N ASP A 277 -26.31 -9.02 4.60
CA ASP A 277 -27.20 -8.07 3.96
C ASP A 277 -26.44 -6.78 3.61
N LYS A 278 -26.63 -6.29 2.39
CA LYS A 278 -26.11 -5.00 1.90
C LYS A 278 -27.26 -3.98 1.87
N MET A 279 -27.03 -2.78 2.41
CA MET A 279 -28.06 -1.74 2.65
C MET A 279 -27.57 -0.32 2.34
N ASN A 280 -26.71 -0.18 1.34
CA ASN A 280 -26.03 1.08 1.00
C ASN A 280 -26.76 1.91 -0.06
N ILE A 281 -28.02 1.58 -0.39
CA ILE A 281 -28.77 2.22 -1.46
C ILE A 281 -30.17 2.56 -0.94
N THR A 282 -30.60 3.79 -1.21
CA THR A 282 -31.88 4.33 -0.78
C THR A 282 -32.60 5.04 -1.92
N GLY A 283 -33.92 5.14 -1.81
CA GLY A 283 -34.78 5.87 -2.73
C GLY A 283 -36.22 5.91 -2.22
N ASP A 284 -36.97 6.96 -2.54
CA ASP A 284 -38.41 7.03 -2.23
C ASP A 284 -39.19 6.25 -3.29
N PHE A 285 -39.17 4.91 -3.20
CA PHE A 285 -39.69 4.04 -4.27
C PHE A 285 -41.22 4.01 -4.34
N ASP A 286 -41.92 4.54 -3.33
CA ASP A 286 -43.38 4.63 -3.30
C ASP A 286 -43.93 6.08 -3.24
N LYS A 287 -43.06 7.08 -3.33
CA LYS A 287 -43.36 8.51 -3.46
C LYS A 287 -44.12 9.09 -2.27
N ASP A 288 -43.85 8.61 -1.05
CA ASP A 288 -44.48 9.15 0.15
C ASP A 288 -43.67 10.27 0.84
N GLY A 289 -42.54 10.65 0.25
CA GLY A 289 -41.64 11.67 0.78
C GLY A 289 -40.63 11.13 1.80
N LYS A 290 -40.56 9.81 2.01
CA LYS A 290 -39.57 9.16 2.86
C LYS A 290 -38.66 8.29 2.02
N LEU A 291 -37.37 8.26 2.35
CA LEU A 291 -36.49 7.30 1.72
C LEU A 291 -36.77 5.89 2.25
N ASP A 292 -36.75 4.93 1.32
CA ASP A 292 -36.71 3.51 1.62
C ASP A 292 -35.27 2.98 1.50
N ILE A 293 -35.00 1.84 2.12
CA ILE A 293 -33.71 1.14 2.11
C ILE A 293 -33.82 -0.06 1.18
N LEU A 294 -33.02 -0.08 0.11
CA LEU A 294 -32.86 -1.27 -0.72
C LEU A 294 -31.90 -2.24 -0.02
N ILE A 295 -32.38 -3.45 0.28
CA ILE A 295 -31.61 -4.49 0.95
C ILE A 295 -31.37 -5.67 0.00
N THR A 296 -30.15 -6.21 -0.04
CA THR A 296 -29.82 -7.40 -0.83
C THR A 296 -29.04 -8.42 -0.03
N SER A 297 -29.21 -9.70 -0.35
CA SER A 297 -28.48 -10.82 0.25
C SER A 297 -28.35 -11.99 -0.72
N ASN A 298 -27.72 -13.08 -0.28
CA ASN A 298 -27.66 -14.32 -1.05
C ASN A 298 -29.04 -14.95 -1.31
N TRP A 299 -30.08 -14.55 -0.58
CA TRP A 299 -31.45 -14.99 -0.82
C TRP A 299 -32.10 -14.22 -1.98
N GLY A 300 -31.86 -12.91 -2.08
CA GLY A 300 -32.52 -12.06 -3.05
C GLY A 300 -32.45 -10.58 -2.69
N LEU A 301 -33.48 -9.83 -3.06
CA LEU A 301 -33.59 -8.37 -2.94
C LEU A 301 -34.89 -8.00 -2.20
N GLY A 302 -34.87 -6.90 -1.44
CA GLY A 302 -36.05 -6.31 -0.82
C GLY A 302 -35.94 -4.79 -0.70
N VAL A 303 -37.06 -4.14 -0.40
CA VAL A 303 -37.15 -2.72 -0.06
C VAL A 303 -37.75 -2.62 1.33
N LEU A 304 -37.06 -1.96 2.25
CA LEU A 304 -37.47 -1.76 3.63
C LEU A 304 -37.82 -0.29 3.87
N LYS A 305 -38.94 -0.06 4.54
CA LYS A 305 -39.43 1.28 4.84
C LYS A 305 -39.58 1.48 6.34
N LEU A 306 -39.27 2.67 6.85
CA LEU A 306 -39.53 3.03 8.23
C LEU A 306 -41.03 3.31 8.45
N LYS A 307 -41.64 2.58 9.38
CA LYS A 307 -43.04 2.73 9.78
C LYS A 307 -43.14 2.77 11.30
N GLY A 308 -43.37 3.96 11.84
CA GLY A 308 -43.28 4.19 13.28
C GLY A 308 -41.84 3.92 13.74
N ASN A 309 -41.66 2.99 14.67
CA ASN A 309 -40.35 2.61 15.21
C ASN A 309 -39.84 1.25 14.67
N THR A 310 -40.37 0.77 13.54
CA THR A 310 -39.93 -0.49 12.91
C THR A 310 -39.71 -0.33 11.42
N LEU A 311 -38.90 -1.22 10.83
CA LEU A 311 -38.79 -1.38 9.39
C LEU A 311 -39.80 -2.42 8.90
N GLN A 312 -40.42 -2.16 7.75
CA GLN A 312 -41.34 -3.06 7.07
C GLN A 312 -40.91 -3.25 5.61
N SER A 313 -40.82 -4.50 5.16
CA SER A 313 -40.58 -4.79 3.74
C SER A 313 -41.79 -4.44 2.86
N THR A 314 -41.60 -3.60 1.84
CA THR A 314 -42.61 -3.24 0.81
C THR A 314 -42.44 -4.09 -0.46
N VAL A 315 -41.20 -4.45 -0.80
CA VAL A 315 -40.86 -5.39 -1.88
C VAL A 315 -40.02 -6.52 -1.33
N MET A 316 -40.23 -7.73 -1.84
CA MET A 316 -39.30 -8.85 -1.66
C MET A 316 -39.31 -9.77 -2.87
N ALA A 317 -38.12 -10.17 -3.30
CA ALA A 317 -37.93 -11.07 -4.41
C ALA A 317 -36.75 -12.00 -4.12
N ALA A 318 -36.99 -13.31 -4.18
CA ALA A 318 -35.92 -14.29 -4.09
C ALA A 318 -35.13 -14.33 -5.41
N ASN A 319 -33.90 -14.80 -5.35
CA ASN A 319 -33.14 -15.16 -6.55
C ASN A 319 -33.96 -16.16 -7.40
N GLY A 320 -34.04 -15.88 -8.70
CA GLY A 320 -34.93 -16.58 -9.64
C GLY A 320 -36.26 -15.87 -9.91
N THR A 321 -36.64 -14.85 -9.13
CA THR A 321 -37.80 -14.00 -9.43
C THR A 321 -37.56 -13.20 -10.72
N ARG A 322 -38.61 -13.03 -11.52
CA ARG A 322 -38.59 -12.21 -12.73
C ARG A 322 -39.20 -10.83 -12.49
N PHE A 323 -38.46 -9.78 -12.81
CA PHE A 323 -38.94 -8.39 -12.85
C PHE A 323 -39.28 -8.02 -14.30
N GLY A 324 -40.44 -8.48 -14.76
CA GLY A 324 -40.74 -8.55 -16.19
C GLY A 324 -39.81 -9.55 -16.90
N GLY A 325 -38.97 -9.08 -17.82
CA GLY A 325 -38.00 -9.94 -18.53
C GLY A 325 -36.70 -10.18 -17.76
N TRP A 326 -36.35 -9.33 -16.79
CA TRP A 326 -35.10 -9.45 -16.03
C TRP A 326 -35.19 -10.58 -15.00
N LEU A 327 -34.16 -11.43 -14.91
CA LEU A 327 -34.07 -12.50 -13.92
C LEU A 327 -33.18 -12.04 -12.75
N LEU A 328 -33.77 -11.89 -11.57
CA LEU A 328 -33.03 -11.52 -10.37
C LEU A 328 -32.06 -12.63 -9.96
N ASN A 329 -30.79 -12.29 -9.85
CA ASN A 329 -29.78 -13.12 -9.20
C ASN A 329 -28.74 -12.23 -8.52
N THR A 330 -28.90 -11.94 -7.24
CA THR A 330 -28.01 -11.07 -6.46
C THR A 330 -26.56 -11.54 -6.37
N ARG A 331 -26.25 -12.77 -6.82
CA ARG A 331 -24.87 -13.26 -6.96
C ARG A 331 -24.11 -12.65 -8.13
N ASP A 332 -24.81 -12.27 -9.20
CA ASP A 332 -24.21 -11.72 -10.42
C ASP A 332 -24.83 -10.39 -10.87
N ASN A 333 -25.98 -10.04 -10.29
CA ASN A 333 -26.64 -8.77 -10.46
C ASN A 333 -25.96 -7.72 -9.59
N ARG A 334 -25.72 -6.56 -10.17
CA ARG A 334 -25.16 -5.37 -9.51
C ARG A 334 -26.19 -4.27 -9.58
N ILE A 335 -26.60 -3.77 -8.42
CA ILE A 335 -27.45 -2.59 -8.28
C ILE A 335 -26.51 -1.39 -8.33
N ASN A 336 -26.60 -0.58 -9.38
CA ASN A 336 -25.60 0.43 -9.71
C ASN A 336 -25.98 1.80 -9.17
N TYR A 337 -27.10 2.33 -9.63
CA TYR A 337 -27.58 3.68 -9.28
C TYR A 337 -29.09 3.67 -9.10
N VAL A 338 -29.59 4.53 -8.22
CA VAL A 338 -31.01 4.75 -7.99
C VAL A 338 -31.32 6.22 -8.26
N ALA A 339 -32.17 6.47 -9.25
CA ALA A 339 -32.55 7.81 -9.66
C ALA A 339 -33.80 7.77 -10.53
N ASP A 340 -34.42 8.93 -10.74
CA ASP A 340 -35.60 9.05 -11.60
C ASP A 340 -35.15 9.18 -13.06
N PHE A 341 -35.10 8.04 -13.77
CA PHE A 341 -34.65 7.96 -15.16
C PHE A 341 -35.78 8.27 -16.14
N ASP A 342 -37.05 8.06 -15.75
CA ASP A 342 -38.19 8.32 -16.63
C ASP A 342 -38.88 9.67 -16.41
N GLY A 343 -38.58 10.37 -15.31
CA GLY A 343 -38.99 11.73 -14.99
C GLY A 343 -40.34 11.82 -14.27
N ASP A 344 -40.83 10.74 -13.66
CA ASP A 344 -42.13 10.73 -12.97
C ASP A 344 -42.04 10.98 -11.45
N GLY A 345 -40.83 11.21 -10.94
CA GLY A 345 -40.54 11.47 -9.54
C GLY A 345 -40.49 10.23 -8.66
N ILE A 346 -40.57 9.02 -9.23
CA ILE A 346 -40.27 7.75 -8.55
C ILE A 346 -38.91 7.28 -9.05
N PRO A 347 -37.93 7.00 -8.18
CA PRO A 347 -36.64 6.54 -8.63
C PRO A 347 -36.68 5.08 -9.11
N GLU A 348 -36.01 4.79 -10.22
CA GLU A 348 -35.72 3.45 -10.70
C GLU A 348 -34.34 2.95 -10.25
N ILE A 349 -34.18 1.63 -10.29
CA ILE A 349 -32.93 0.94 -10.08
C ILE A 349 -32.26 0.64 -11.43
N GLN A 350 -31.06 1.16 -11.63
CA GLN A 350 -30.15 0.67 -12.66
C GLN A 350 -29.47 -0.62 -12.22
N ILE A 351 -29.71 -1.73 -12.94
CA ILE A 351 -29.18 -3.06 -12.64
C ILE A 351 -28.32 -3.59 -13.79
N THR A 352 -27.22 -4.27 -13.49
CA THR A 352 -26.38 -4.94 -14.50
C THR A 352 -26.10 -6.38 -14.09
N SER A 353 -25.82 -7.26 -15.05
CA SER A 353 -25.39 -8.64 -14.84
C SER A 353 -24.45 -9.09 -15.98
N PRO A 354 -23.88 -10.30 -15.95
CA PRO A 354 -23.16 -10.85 -17.09
C PRO A 354 -24.02 -10.95 -18.37
N TRP A 355 -25.35 -10.91 -18.25
CA TRP A 355 -26.25 -10.88 -19.39
C TRP A 355 -26.35 -9.50 -20.04
N GLY A 356 -26.34 -8.41 -19.27
CA GLY A 356 -26.56 -7.05 -19.80
C GLY A 356 -26.96 -6.02 -18.74
N ILE A 357 -27.71 -5.00 -19.15
CA ILE A 357 -28.21 -3.89 -18.31
C ILE A 357 -29.74 -3.84 -18.30
N GLY A 358 -30.32 -3.37 -17.19
CA GLY A 358 -31.75 -3.08 -17.06
C GLY A 358 -32.02 -1.86 -16.19
N ILE A 359 -33.20 -1.26 -16.36
CA ILE A 359 -33.76 -0.23 -15.48
C ILE A 359 -35.05 -0.78 -14.89
N LEU A 360 -35.14 -0.85 -13.58
CA LEU A 360 -36.24 -1.47 -12.84
C LEU A 360 -37.03 -0.42 -12.07
N LYS A 361 -38.34 -0.36 -12.29
CA LYS A 361 -39.26 0.52 -11.57
C LYS A 361 -40.08 -0.28 -10.57
N GLN A 362 -40.26 0.24 -9.36
CA GLN A 362 -41.17 -0.39 -8.39
C GLN A 362 -42.61 -0.28 -8.89
N SER A 363 -43.36 -1.37 -8.74
CA SER A 363 -44.77 -1.44 -9.14
C SER A 363 -45.51 -2.34 -8.15
N GLY A 364 -46.10 -1.74 -7.11
CA GLY A 364 -46.68 -2.49 -5.99
C GLY A 364 -45.60 -3.24 -5.20
N GLY A 365 -45.83 -4.52 -4.87
CA GLY A 365 -44.89 -5.34 -4.09
C GLY A 365 -43.77 -6.01 -4.91
N THR A 366 -43.48 -5.54 -6.12
CA THR A 366 -42.44 -6.07 -7.02
C THR A 366 -41.78 -4.95 -7.83
N PHE A 367 -40.70 -5.27 -8.54
CA PHE A 367 -40.16 -4.44 -9.62
C PHE A 367 -40.61 -4.94 -10.99
N ASN A 368 -40.63 -4.03 -11.96
CA ASN A 368 -40.79 -4.32 -13.38
C ASN A 368 -39.64 -3.65 -14.15
N ALA A 369 -39.01 -4.38 -15.06
CA ALA A 369 -38.02 -3.80 -15.96
C ALA A 369 -38.71 -2.92 -17.02
N ILE A 370 -38.44 -1.62 -17.00
CA ILE A 370 -38.92 -0.68 -18.03
C ILE A 370 -38.04 -0.72 -19.28
N THR A 371 -36.77 -1.08 -19.13
CA THR A 371 -35.86 -1.37 -20.25
C THR A 371 -34.86 -2.44 -19.85
N MET A 372 -34.40 -3.23 -20.82
CA MET A 372 -33.32 -4.20 -20.64
C MET A 372 -32.63 -4.48 -21.96
N LEU A 373 -31.31 -4.58 -21.97
CA LEU A 373 -30.52 -4.85 -23.16
C LEU A 373 -29.44 -5.89 -22.85
N PRO A 374 -29.30 -6.95 -23.66
CA PRO A 374 -28.21 -7.90 -23.50
C PRO A 374 -26.87 -7.29 -23.95
N ASN A 375 -25.78 -7.79 -23.39
CA ASN A 375 -24.43 -7.57 -23.89
C ASN A 375 -24.33 -7.88 -25.40
N GLY A 376 -23.54 -7.08 -26.12
CA GLY A 376 -23.46 -7.11 -27.58
C GLY A 376 -24.47 -6.20 -28.29
N THR A 377 -25.45 -5.64 -27.57
CA THR A 377 -26.37 -4.64 -28.13
C THR A 377 -25.64 -3.33 -28.43
N ARG A 378 -25.95 -2.72 -29.58
CA ARG A 378 -25.50 -1.36 -29.91
C ARG A 378 -26.53 -0.34 -29.45
N ILE A 379 -26.11 0.59 -28.58
CA ILE A 379 -26.87 1.77 -28.19
C ILE A 379 -26.28 2.94 -28.96
N GLY A 380 -26.86 3.26 -30.12
CA GLY A 380 -26.20 4.13 -31.08
C GLY A 380 -24.84 3.56 -31.51
N GLY A 381 -23.77 4.33 -31.32
CA GLY A 381 -22.40 3.87 -31.58
C GLY A 381 -21.77 3.04 -30.46
N TRP A 382 -22.33 3.05 -29.25
CA TRP A 382 -21.79 2.37 -28.08
C TRP A 382 -22.10 0.87 -28.11
N LEU A 383 -21.11 0.02 -27.87
CA LEU A 383 -21.29 -1.42 -27.74
C LEU A 383 -21.43 -1.76 -26.26
N LEU A 384 -22.62 -2.19 -25.85
CA LEU A 384 -22.88 -2.61 -24.47
C LEU A 384 -22.10 -3.87 -24.14
N ASN A 385 -21.23 -3.79 -23.14
CA ASN A 385 -20.56 -4.94 -22.55
C ASN A 385 -20.30 -4.71 -21.06
N THR A 386 -21.12 -5.30 -20.19
CA THR A 386 -20.99 -5.13 -18.73
C THR A 386 -19.70 -5.68 -18.14
N ALA A 387 -18.89 -6.43 -18.89
CA ALA A 387 -17.59 -6.90 -18.41
C ALA A 387 -16.51 -5.80 -18.41
N ASP A 388 -16.60 -4.84 -19.33
CA ASP A 388 -15.63 -3.76 -19.51
C ASP A 388 -16.24 -2.34 -19.50
N ASN A 389 -17.57 -2.23 -19.41
CA ASN A 389 -18.28 -0.98 -19.22
C ASN A 389 -18.48 -0.73 -17.71
N ASP A 390 -17.90 0.35 -17.19
CA ASP A 390 -18.22 0.87 -15.86
C ASP A 390 -19.40 1.83 -15.96
N PHE A 391 -20.54 1.38 -15.44
CA PHE A 391 -21.82 2.10 -15.40
C PHE A 391 -22.03 2.89 -14.11
N GLU A 392 -21.16 2.73 -13.13
CA GLU A 392 -21.19 3.52 -11.89
C GLU A 392 -20.27 4.74 -12.00
N ALA A 393 -19.30 4.68 -12.90
CA ALA A 393 -18.35 5.73 -13.21
C ALA A 393 -17.60 6.16 -11.95
N GLY A 394 -16.79 5.26 -11.38
CA GLY A 394 -15.89 5.54 -10.26
C GLY A 394 -16.37 5.17 -8.85
N ILE A 395 -17.64 4.74 -8.68
CA ILE A 395 -18.21 4.30 -7.39
C ILE A 395 -18.08 2.77 -7.19
N GLY A 396 -17.07 2.15 -7.82
CA GLY A 396 -16.89 0.70 -7.85
C GLY A 396 -16.82 0.03 -6.47
N GLN A 397 -17.19 -1.25 -6.40
CA GLN A 397 -17.16 -2.00 -5.15
C GLN A 397 -15.72 -2.23 -4.70
N SER A 398 -15.47 -2.10 -3.40
CA SER A 398 -14.15 -2.30 -2.80
C SER A 398 -14.11 -3.60 -1.99
N TYR A 399 -13.19 -4.49 -2.34
CA TYR A 399 -12.99 -5.78 -1.68
C TYR A 399 -11.56 -5.96 -1.20
N GLY A 400 -11.40 -6.64 -0.07
CA GLY A 400 -10.08 -7.08 0.40
C GLY A 400 -10.07 -8.58 0.63
N LEU A 401 -9.03 -9.25 0.17
CA LEU A 401 -8.78 -10.67 0.40
C LEU A 401 -7.44 -10.84 1.12
N ILE A 402 -7.48 -11.38 2.33
CA ILE A 402 -6.28 -11.72 3.09
C ILE A 402 -6.25 -13.23 3.26
N ILE A 403 -5.19 -13.88 2.77
CA ILE A 403 -4.91 -15.29 2.99
C ILE A 403 -3.71 -15.37 3.92
N TYR A 404 -3.84 -16.02 5.08
CA TYR A 404 -2.86 -15.83 6.15
C TYR A 404 -2.44 -17.08 6.93
N HIS A 405 -1.27 -16.99 7.53
CA HIS A 405 -0.75 -17.83 8.61
C HIS A 405 -0.78 -17.02 9.93
N SER A 406 -1.04 -17.67 11.06
CA SER A 406 -1.23 -17.06 12.39
C SER A 406 -0.03 -16.23 12.87
N GLN A 407 1.17 -16.49 12.37
CA GLN A 407 2.34 -15.66 12.63
C GLN A 407 2.20 -14.22 12.10
N TRP A 408 1.32 -13.96 11.13
CA TRP A 408 1.00 -12.63 10.61
C TRP A 408 -0.24 -12.00 11.26
N GLN A 409 -0.83 -12.61 12.30
CA GLN A 409 -2.14 -12.22 12.85
C GLN A 409 -2.24 -10.73 13.21
N ASN A 410 -1.17 -10.14 13.77
CA ASN A 410 -1.17 -8.71 14.11
C ASN A 410 -1.32 -7.83 12.86
N SER A 411 -0.52 -8.07 11.82
CA SER A 411 -0.61 -7.35 10.55
C SER A 411 -1.97 -7.57 9.86
N VAL A 412 -2.47 -8.81 9.90
CA VAL A 412 -3.79 -9.17 9.35
C VAL A 412 -4.91 -8.39 10.02
N ASN A 413 -4.88 -8.29 11.36
CA ASN A 413 -5.90 -7.55 12.12
C ASN A 413 -5.87 -6.06 11.78
N THR A 414 -4.69 -5.43 11.83
CA THR A 414 -4.54 -4.01 11.53
C THR A 414 -4.96 -3.68 10.09
N THR A 415 -4.51 -4.49 9.13
CA THR A 415 -4.86 -4.33 7.70
C THR A 415 -6.35 -4.54 7.45
N THR A 416 -6.96 -5.53 8.10
CA THR A 416 -8.41 -5.78 8.01
C THR A 416 -9.20 -4.59 8.52
N SER A 417 -8.89 -4.08 9.72
CA SER A 417 -9.59 -2.93 10.28
C SER A 417 -9.40 -1.68 9.42
N PHE A 418 -8.18 -1.43 8.96
CA PHE A 418 -7.86 -0.30 8.09
C PHE A 418 -8.68 -0.31 6.79
N LEU A 419 -8.73 -1.46 6.09
CA LEU A 419 -9.48 -1.59 4.85
C LEU A 419 -10.99 -1.52 5.10
N ARG A 420 -11.52 -2.13 6.16
CA ARG A 420 -12.93 -2.01 6.53
C ARG A 420 -13.35 -0.57 6.75
N ASN A 421 -12.53 0.22 7.44
CA ASN A 421 -12.80 1.64 7.67
C ASN A 421 -12.79 2.46 6.37
N ARG A 422 -12.13 1.96 5.32
CA ARG A 422 -12.15 2.53 3.96
C ARG A 422 -13.28 1.97 3.08
N GLY A 423 -14.25 1.29 3.69
CA GLY A 423 -15.42 0.75 2.99
C GLY A 423 -15.18 -0.59 2.28
N TYR A 424 -14.08 -1.30 2.56
CA TYR A 424 -13.80 -2.58 1.92
C TYR A 424 -14.62 -3.70 2.56
N THR A 425 -15.23 -4.54 1.71
CA THR A 425 -15.75 -5.84 2.12
C THR A 425 -14.59 -6.83 2.23
N MET A 426 -14.30 -7.29 3.45
CA MET A 426 -13.12 -8.12 3.74
C MET A 426 -13.42 -9.61 3.81
N PHE A 427 -12.63 -10.40 3.08
CA PHE A 427 -12.45 -11.84 3.22
C PHE A 427 -11.11 -12.11 3.91
N VAL A 428 -11.13 -12.69 5.11
CA VAL A 428 -9.92 -13.00 5.90
C VAL A 428 -9.89 -14.50 6.13
N ILE A 429 -8.98 -15.20 5.47
CA ILE A 429 -9.04 -16.64 5.23
C ILE A 429 -7.72 -17.30 5.66
N PRO A 430 -7.71 -18.22 6.64
CA PRO A 430 -6.47 -18.91 7.04
C PRO A 430 -6.08 -20.08 6.09
N ASN A 431 -6.96 -20.43 5.14
CA ASN A 431 -6.86 -21.62 4.30
C ASN A 431 -6.57 -21.28 2.82
N ALA A 432 -5.60 -21.96 2.23
CA ALA A 432 -5.13 -21.74 0.87
C ALA A 432 -6.22 -22.03 -0.18
N THR A 433 -6.86 -23.20 -0.10
CA THR A 433 -7.88 -23.63 -1.07
C THR A 433 -9.08 -22.70 -1.09
N ASN A 434 -9.57 -22.30 0.08
CA ASN A 434 -10.69 -21.37 0.19
C ASN A 434 -10.31 -19.97 -0.30
N GLY A 435 -9.10 -19.51 0.02
CA GLY A 435 -8.57 -18.23 -0.44
C GLY A 435 -8.48 -18.15 -1.96
N ILE A 436 -7.88 -19.16 -2.60
CA ILE A 436 -7.80 -19.28 -4.07
C ILE A 436 -9.20 -19.38 -4.70
N THR A 437 -10.11 -20.11 -4.07
CA THR A 437 -11.51 -20.22 -4.54
C THR A 437 -12.20 -18.86 -4.53
N ILE A 438 -12.06 -18.09 -3.44
CA ILE A 438 -12.63 -16.75 -3.32
C ILE A 438 -11.98 -15.81 -4.34
N LEU A 439 -10.66 -15.87 -4.52
CA LEU A 439 -9.97 -15.08 -5.54
C LEU A 439 -10.52 -15.34 -6.94
N LYS A 440 -10.73 -16.62 -7.31
CA LYS A 440 -11.34 -16.99 -8.60
C LYS A 440 -12.79 -16.49 -8.73
N GLN A 441 -13.56 -16.51 -7.65
CA GLN A 441 -14.91 -15.95 -7.65
C GLN A 441 -14.89 -14.43 -7.84
N LEU A 442 -14.00 -13.72 -7.13
CA LEU A 442 -13.79 -12.29 -7.30
C LEU A 442 -13.30 -11.95 -8.70
N SER A 443 -12.38 -12.73 -9.28
CA SER A 443 -11.87 -12.51 -10.63
C SER A 443 -12.94 -12.65 -11.70
N LEU A 444 -13.98 -13.46 -11.45
CA LEU A 444 -15.15 -13.58 -12.33
C LEU A 444 -16.17 -12.47 -12.08
N TYR A 445 -16.35 -12.06 -10.82
CA TYR A 445 -17.37 -11.09 -10.40
C TYR A 445 -16.99 -9.62 -10.65
N LEU A 446 -15.76 -9.23 -10.31
CA LEU A 446 -15.28 -7.85 -10.39
C LEU A 446 -15.09 -7.39 -11.84
N ARG A 447 -15.27 -6.08 -12.05
CA ARG A 447 -15.30 -5.39 -13.34
C ARG A 447 -14.48 -4.11 -13.30
N ALA A 448 -14.29 -3.46 -14.45
CA ALA A 448 -13.64 -2.15 -14.54
C ALA A 448 -14.19 -1.16 -13.49
N GLY A 449 -13.31 -0.47 -12.78
CA GLY A 449 -13.67 0.50 -11.74
C GLY A 449 -13.86 -0.07 -10.32
N ASP A 450 -14.05 -1.39 -10.17
CA ASP A 450 -14.01 -2.04 -8.85
C ASP A 450 -12.58 -2.07 -8.29
N ARG A 451 -12.44 -2.21 -6.97
CA ARG A 451 -11.16 -2.27 -6.27
C ARG A 451 -10.98 -3.60 -5.55
N LEU A 452 -9.78 -4.19 -5.67
CA LEU A 452 -9.39 -5.36 -4.91
C LEU A 452 -8.01 -5.17 -4.30
N PHE A 453 -7.93 -5.32 -2.98
CA PHE A 453 -6.65 -5.49 -2.29
C PHE A 453 -6.46 -6.95 -1.90
N VAL A 454 -5.34 -7.56 -2.27
CA VAL A 454 -4.98 -8.94 -1.90
C VAL A 454 -3.75 -8.91 -1.01
N TYR A 455 -3.80 -9.58 0.13
CA TYR A 455 -2.65 -9.80 1.00
C TYR A 455 -2.37 -11.29 1.15
N LEU A 456 -1.22 -11.72 0.64
CA LEU A 456 -0.68 -13.07 0.81
C LEU A 456 0.26 -13.06 2.02
N ALA A 457 -0.25 -13.43 3.19
CA ALA A 457 0.41 -13.33 4.48
C ALA A 457 0.81 -14.71 5.02
N GLY A 458 1.70 -15.39 4.31
CA GLY A 458 2.14 -16.74 4.66
C GLY A 458 3.66 -16.91 4.55
N HIS A 459 4.15 -18.10 4.86
CA HIS A 459 5.53 -18.44 4.53
C HIS A 459 5.70 -18.55 3.02
N GLY A 460 6.87 -18.17 2.52
CA GLY A 460 7.18 -18.18 1.08
C GLY A 460 8.48 -18.92 0.78
N GLY A 461 8.70 -19.27 -0.48
CA GLY A 461 9.96 -19.84 -0.92
C GLY A 461 10.10 -19.87 -2.43
N SER A 462 11.32 -19.64 -2.91
CA SER A 462 11.66 -19.75 -4.33
C SER A 462 12.55 -20.97 -4.63
N SER A 463 12.23 -21.69 -5.70
CA SER A 463 13.09 -22.75 -6.27
C SER A 463 14.11 -22.21 -7.30
N ARG A 464 14.20 -20.89 -7.45
CA ARG A 464 15.05 -20.24 -8.45
C ARG A 464 16.53 -20.53 -8.18
N ALA A 465 17.27 -20.85 -9.23
CA ALA A 465 18.72 -21.01 -9.16
C ALA A 465 19.42 -19.66 -9.07
N LEU A 466 20.46 -19.53 -8.23
CA LEU A 466 21.20 -18.26 -8.07
C LEU A 466 21.67 -17.71 -9.44
N GLY A 467 21.48 -16.41 -9.64
CA GLY A 467 21.81 -15.73 -10.90
C GLY A 467 20.76 -15.86 -12.01
N ASP A 468 19.73 -16.69 -11.86
CA ASP A 468 18.62 -16.76 -12.81
C ASP A 468 17.71 -15.54 -12.63
N THR A 469 17.66 -14.66 -13.63
CA THR A 469 16.80 -13.46 -13.63
C THR A 469 15.55 -13.61 -14.50
N THR A 470 15.24 -14.82 -14.98
CA THR A 470 14.12 -15.04 -15.89
C THR A 470 12.76 -14.86 -15.20
N LYS A 471 11.84 -14.16 -15.87
CA LYS A 471 10.50 -13.87 -15.34
C LYS A 471 9.69 -15.14 -15.10
N SER A 472 9.74 -16.14 -15.99
CA SER A 472 8.90 -17.34 -15.94
C SER A 472 9.06 -18.17 -14.68
N VAL A 473 10.24 -18.15 -14.04
CA VAL A 473 10.51 -18.91 -12.81
C VAL A 473 9.73 -18.36 -11.62
N SER A 474 9.28 -17.10 -11.65
CA SER A 474 8.45 -16.54 -10.57
C SER A 474 7.15 -17.29 -10.31
N LEU A 475 6.62 -18.03 -11.30
CA LEU A 475 5.43 -18.86 -11.13
C LEU A 475 5.66 -20.06 -10.20
N SER A 476 6.92 -20.47 -9.97
CA SER A 476 7.27 -21.55 -9.05
C SER A 476 7.48 -21.09 -7.61
N HIS A 477 7.27 -19.80 -7.32
CA HIS A 477 7.20 -19.29 -5.95
C HIS A 477 6.09 -20.01 -5.19
N ILE A 478 6.40 -20.51 -4.01
CA ILE A 478 5.48 -21.31 -3.19
C ILE A 478 5.08 -20.57 -1.93
N PHE A 479 3.85 -20.82 -1.49
CA PHE A 479 3.28 -20.31 -0.25
C PHE A 479 2.86 -21.44 0.67
N GLN A 480 2.99 -21.22 1.97
CA GLN A 480 2.36 -22.02 3.01
C GLN A 480 1.59 -21.11 3.97
N PHE A 481 0.28 -21.35 4.09
CA PHE A 481 -0.63 -20.64 4.99
C PHE A 481 -0.95 -21.50 6.23
N GLU A 482 -1.92 -21.10 7.06
CA GLU A 482 -2.23 -21.77 8.34
C GLU A 482 -2.60 -23.26 8.19
N ASP A 483 -3.20 -23.64 7.06
CA ASP A 483 -3.56 -25.03 6.78
C ASP A 483 -2.37 -25.95 6.49
N GLY A 484 -1.14 -25.41 6.43
CA GLY A 484 0.09 -26.15 6.18
C GLY A 484 0.27 -26.60 4.73
N MET A 485 -0.67 -26.29 3.82
CA MET A 485 -0.61 -26.68 2.42
C MET A 485 0.38 -25.83 1.66
N ILE A 486 1.20 -26.46 0.81
CA ILE A 486 2.11 -25.76 -0.11
C ILE A 486 1.39 -25.54 -1.44
N VAL A 487 1.23 -24.28 -1.85
CA VAL A 487 0.60 -23.88 -3.12
C VAL A 487 1.54 -22.98 -3.92
N GLY A 488 1.50 -23.08 -5.25
CA GLY A 488 2.32 -22.26 -6.14
C GLY A 488 1.65 -20.93 -6.53
N TYR A 489 2.47 -19.94 -6.90
CA TYR A 489 2.01 -18.63 -7.40
C TYR A 489 1.24 -18.77 -8.73
N ASP A 490 1.51 -19.84 -9.50
CA ASP A 490 0.77 -20.24 -10.69
C ASP A 490 -0.75 -20.41 -10.47
N GLN A 491 -1.17 -20.66 -9.23
CA GLN A 491 -2.60 -20.75 -8.88
C GLN A 491 -3.27 -19.37 -8.67
N PHE A 492 -2.47 -18.33 -8.46
CA PHE A 492 -2.93 -16.95 -8.20
C PHE A 492 -2.81 -16.06 -9.45
N ALA A 493 -1.66 -16.10 -10.12
CA ALA A 493 -1.30 -15.20 -11.23
C ALA A 493 -2.39 -15.07 -12.32
N PRO A 494 -3.04 -16.16 -12.81
CA PRO A 494 -4.08 -16.04 -13.83
C PRO A 494 -5.29 -15.21 -13.39
N SER A 495 -5.62 -15.22 -12.09
CA SER A 495 -6.73 -14.42 -11.55
C SER A 495 -6.34 -12.94 -11.49
N PHE A 496 -5.10 -12.64 -11.12
CA PHE A 496 -4.59 -11.26 -11.09
C PHE A 496 -4.49 -10.65 -12.49
N GLU A 497 -3.96 -11.41 -13.46
CA GLU A 497 -3.91 -11.00 -14.87
C GLU A 497 -5.31 -10.72 -15.43
N LEU A 498 -6.29 -11.60 -15.13
CA LEU A 498 -7.67 -11.40 -15.56
C LEU A 498 -8.29 -10.12 -14.97
N LEU A 499 -8.10 -9.90 -13.66
CA LEU A 499 -8.59 -8.72 -12.96
C LEU A 499 -7.97 -7.42 -13.50
N GLY A 500 -6.65 -7.37 -13.64
CA GLY A 500 -5.96 -6.22 -14.22
C GLY A 500 -6.37 -5.95 -15.67
N ASN A 501 -6.56 -7.01 -16.48
CA ASN A 501 -7.02 -6.86 -17.87
C ASN A 501 -8.47 -6.36 -17.98
N LYS A 502 -9.32 -6.68 -17.00
CA LYS A 502 -10.68 -6.13 -16.89
C LYS A 502 -10.69 -4.65 -16.46
N GLY A 503 -9.57 -4.10 -16.01
CA GLY A 503 -9.50 -2.73 -15.47
C GLY A 503 -9.95 -2.63 -14.01
N VAL A 504 -9.89 -3.72 -13.25
CA VAL A 504 -10.04 -3.68 -11.79
C VAL A 504 -8.81 -2.99 -11.21
N ASP A 505 -9.04 -2.08 -10.26
CA ASP A 505 -7.98 -1.49 -9.45
C ASP A 505 -7.47 -2.55 -8.45
N LEU A 506 -6.53 -3.37 -8.92
CA LEU A 506 -5.95 -4.48 -8.19
C LEU A 506 -4.58 -4.13 -7.60
N SER A 507 -4.46 -4.32 -6.29
CA SER A 507 -3.21 -4.27 -5.56
C SER A 507 -2.96 -5.60 -4.85
N VAL A 508 -1.83 -6.23 -5.15
CA VAL A 508 -1.38 -7.49 -4.53
C VAL A 508 -0.18 -7.17 -3.65
N PHE A 509 -0.31 -7.46 -2.36
CA PHE A 509 0.79 -7.40 -1.42
C PHE A 509 1.20 -8.82 -1.05
N ASP A 510 2.42 -9.19 -1.39
CA ASP A 510 3.03 -10.43 -0.97
C ASP A 510 3.93 -10.17 0.25
N GLY A 511 3.49 -10.68 1.40
CA GLY A 511 4.21 -10.56 2.67
C GLY A 511 5.02 -11.79 3.04
N SER A 512 5.22 -12.72 2.10
CA SER A 512 5.95 -13.96 2.31
C SER A 512 7.47 -13.79 2.15
N CYS A 513 8.23 -14.83 2.53
CA CYS A 513 9.66 -14.89 2.20
C CYS A 513 9.82 -14.99 0.67
N ASP A 514 10.84 -14.38 0.07
CA ASP A 514 11.03 -14.36 -1.39
C ASP A 514 9.88 -13.71 -2.20
N ALA A 515 9.02 -12.92 -1.55
CA ALA A 515 7.86 -12.24 -2.17
C ALA A 515 8.19 -11.34 -3.38
N GLY A 516 9.46 -11.00 -3.59
CA GLY A 516 9.92 -10.33 -4.81
C GLY A 516 9.64 -11.13 -6.08
N GLU A 517 9.41 -12.44 -6.00
CA GLU A 517 8.95 -13.25 -7.12
C GLU A 517 7.59 -12.80 -7.65
N SER A 518 6.64 -12.50 -6.77
CA SER A 518 5.31 -11.98 -7.15
C SER A 518 5.43 -10.62 -7.86
N VAL A 519 6.35 -9.76 -7.40
CA VAL A 519 6.63 -8.46 -8.03
C VAL A 519 7.26 -8.65 -9.42
N LEU A 520 8.25 -9.53 -9.54
CA LEU A 520 8.89 -9.86 -10.82
C LEU A 520 7.88 -10.40 -11.83
N ASN A 521 6.95 -11.26 -11.39
CA ASN A 521 5.89 -11.80 -12.22
C ASN A 521 4.93 -10.71 -12.73
N ALA A 522 4.64 -9.70 -11.92
CA ALA A 522 3.71 -8.65 -12.28
C ALA A 522 4.31 -7.58 -13.21
N ILE A 523 5.62 -7.60 -13.52
CA ILE A 523 6.24 -6.63 -14.43
C ILE A 523 5.59 -6.73 -15.83
N GLY A 524 5.04 -5.63 -16.32
CA GLY A 524 4.30 -5.55 -17.58
C GLY A 524 2.80 -5.81 -17.46
N GLU A 525 2.32 -6.23 -16.29
CA GLU A 525 0.91 -6.50 -16.03
C GLU A 525 0.12 -5.22 -15.68
N LYS A 526 -1.21 -5.30 -15.78
CA LYS A 526 -2.15 -4.19 -15.50
C LYS A 526 -2.66 -4.20 -14.06
N TYR A 527 -1.82 -4.60 -13.11
CA TYR A 527 -2.11 -4.54 -11.68
C TYR A 527 -0.84 -4.20 -10.91
N LEU A 528 -0.99 -3.68 -9.69
CA LEU A 528 0.15 -3.40 -8.82
C LEU A 528 0.46 -4.62 -7.96
N ALA A 529 1.71 -5.08 -8.00
CA ALA A 529 2.23 -6.06 -7.05
C ALA A 529 3.35 -5.44 -6.22
N MET A 530 3.37 -5.77 -4.94
CA MET A 530 4.36 -5.28 -4.00
C MET A 530 4.85 -6.36 -3.05
N SER A 531 6.08 -6.17 -2.59
CA SER A 531 6.68 -6.96 -1.53
C SER A 531 7.63 -6.10 -0.71
N THR A 532 7.93 -6.54 0.51
CA THR A 532 9.01 -5.95 1.34
C THR A 532 10.30 -6.76 1.28
N THR A 533 10.31 -7.84 0.52
CA THR A 533 11.48 -8.70 0.31
C THR A 533 11.80 -8.77 -1.17
N SER A 534 13.08 -8.86 -1.50
CA SER A 534 13.53 -9.12 -2.87
C SER A 534 13.30 -10.58 -3.26
N VAL A 535 13.79 -10.97 -4.44
CA VAL A 535 13.98 -12.38 -4.79
C VAL A 535 15.14 -12.92 -3.93
N TYR A 536 15.14 -14.20 -3.54
CA TYR A 536 16.19 -14.85 -2.72
C TYR A 536 16.40 -14.29 -1.30
N ALA A 537 15.51 -13.44 -0.79
CA ALA A 537 15.64 -12.84 0.54
C ALA A 537 14.73 -13.54 1.55
N PRO A 538 15.30 -14.31 2.49
CA PRO A 538 14.53 -14.96 3.53
C PRO A 538 14.23 -13.98 4.68
N GLY A 539 13.27 -13.09 4.49
CA GLY A 539 12.85 -12.17 5.54
C GLY A 539 11.93 -12.84 6.58
N ILE A 540 12.40 -13.02 7.81
CA ILE A 540 11.54 -12.96 9.00
C ILE A 540 12.19 -11.98 9.96
N THR A 541 11.67 -10.75 10.02
CA THR A 541 11.52 -9.99 11.26
C THR A 541 10.68 -8.73 11.01
N ASP A 542 9.64 -8.56 11.84
CA ASP A 542 8.48 -7.65 11.74
C ASP A 542 7.66 -7.81 10.46
N THR A 543 6.59 -8.61 10.60
CA THR A 543 5.61 -8.92 9.56
C THR A 543 5.17 -7.64 8.86
N PRO A 544 5.28 -7.55 7.52
CA PRO A 544 4.91 -6.34 6.82
C PRO A 544 3.46 -6.02 7.11
N ASN A 545 3.17 -4.79 7.52
CA ASN A 545 1.82 -4.31 7.77
C ASN A 545 1.40 -3.40 6.61
N PRO A 546 0.64 -3.91 5.62
CA PRO A 546 0.21 -3.11 4.48
C PRO A 546 -0.55 -1.84 4.87
N SER A 547 -1.26 -1.83 6.01
CA SER A 547 -2.00 -0.65 6.44
C SER A 547 -1.12 0.58 6.67
N GLU A 548 0.10 0.42 7.19
CA GLU A 548 1.03 1.53 7.38
C GLU A 548 1.46 2.12 6.04
N ILE A 549 1.61 1.27 5.03
CA ILE A 549 1.91 1.70 3.66
C ILE A 549 0.71 2.45 3.08
N MET A 550 -0.50 1.94 3.29
CA MET A 550 -1.72 2.56 2.80
C MET A 550 -2.10 3.88 3.46
N GLN A 551 -1.67 4.11 4.69
CA GLN A 551 -1.85 5.41 5.33
C GLN A 551 -1.02 6.50 4.66
N LEU A 552 0.17 6.16 4.15
CA LEU A 552 1.09 7.12 3.56
C LEU A 552 0.74 7.48 2.10
N PHE A 553 0.05 6.59 1.38
CA PHE A 553 -0.24 6.75 -0.05
C PHE A 553 -1.74 6.59 -0.32
N GLY A 554 -2.42 7.70 -0.65
CA GLY A 554 -3.87 7.88 -0.59
C GLY A 554 -4.75 6.99 -1.49
N LYS A 555 -4.20 6.11 -2.35
CA LYS A 555 -4.94 5.13 -3.15
C LYS A 555 -4.15 3.81 -3.32
N PRO A 556 -4.79 2.63 -3.26
CA PRO A 556 -4.09 1.34 -3.35
C PRO A 556 -3.29 1.14 -4.65
N ASN A 557 -3.71 1.64 -5.80
CA ASN A 557 -2.91 1.51 -7.03
C ASN A 557 -1.65 2.39 -7.10
N LYS A 558 -1.42 3.27 -6.14
CA LYS A 558 -0.34 4.27 -6.20
C LYS A 558 0.46 4.32 -4.91
N PHE A 559 0.95 3.17 -4.44
CA PHE A 559 1.89 3.11 -3.33
C PHE A 559 3.28 3.63 -3.74
N GLY A 560 3.77 4.63 -3.00
CA GLY A 560 5.18 5.00 -2.89
C GLY A 560 5.86 4.26 -1.74
N MET A 561 7.14 4.54 -1.49
CA MET A 561 7.98 3.78 -0.57
C MET A 561 7.66 4.01 0.92
N TRP A 562 7.69 2.91 1.70
CA TRP A 562 7.67 2.95 3.16
C TRP A 562 9.08 2.94 3.75
N TRP A 563 9.16 3.56 4.93
CA TRP A 563 10.17 3.36 5.97
C TRP A 563 9.46 2.76 7.17
N SER A 564 10.06 1.76 7.83
CA SER A 564 9.48 1.30 9.09
C SER A 564 9.46 2.42 10.13
N SER A 565 8.26 2.68 10.66
CA SER A 565 8.05 3.54 11.83
C SER A 565 8.78 3.01 13.08
N TYR A 566 9.10 1.72 13.09
CA TYR A 566 9.99 1.11 14.07
C TYR A 566 11.44 1.31 13.63
N TYR A 567 12.10 2.28 14.28
CA TYR A 567 13.52 2.61 14.19
C TYR A 567 13.93 3.21 12.85
N THR A 568 13.88 4.55 12.78
CA THR A 568 14.59 5.35 11.80
C THR A 568 15.98 4.77 11.57
N ALA A 569 16.25 4.28 10.36
CA ALA A 569 17.59 3.90 9.92
C ALA A 569 18.46 5.17 9.98
N SER A 570 19.15 5.32 11.11
CA SER A 570 19.93 6.49 11.45
C SER A 570 21.39 6.07 11.57
N LEU A 571 22.28 6.77 10.87
CA LEU A 571 23.73 6.65 11.09
C LEU A 571 24.15 7.08 12.53
N LEU A 572 23.22 7.62 13.34
CA LEU A 572 23.45 8.16 14.69
C LEU A 572 22.97 7.25 15.85
N THR A 573 22.23 6.16 15.60
CA THR A 573 21.67 5.35 16.71
C THR A 573 22.35 3.99 16.87
N SER A 574 22.68 3.65 18.13
CA SER A 574 23.26 2.37 18.57
C SER A 574 22.28 1.18 18.60
N LYS A 575 20.99 1.46 18.34
CA LYS A 575 19.90 0.48 18.46
C LYS A 575 19.39 -0.06 17.13
N ALA A 576 19.95 0.35 15.98
CA ALA A 576 19.46 -0.10 14.68
C ALA A 576 19.60 -1.63 14.55
N PRO A 577 18.48 -2.39 14.56
CA PRO A 577 18.51 -3.78 14.15
C PRO A 577 18.67 -3.80 12.64
N HIS A 578 19.63 -4.59 12.19
CA HIS A 578 20.00 -4.85 10.80
C HIS A 578 18.78 -5.39 10.02
N ARG A 579 18.19 -4.62 9.09
CA ARG A 579 17.09 -5.10 8.24
C ARG A 579 17.14 -4.52 6.82
N PHE A 580 18.24 -4.85 6.13
CA PHE A 580 18.67 -4.34 4.82
C PHE A 580 17.81 -4.70 3.59
N HIS A 581 16.68 -5.37 3.78
CA HIS A 581 15.77 -5.80 2.70
C HIS A 581 14.47 -4.99 2.60
N GLN A 582 14.14 -4.14 3.57
CA GLN A 582 12.82 -3.51 3.73
C GLN A 582 12.58 -2.28 2.82
N LYS A 583 12.87 -2.41 1.53
CA LYS A 583 12.31 -1.56 0.48
C LYS A 583 10.96 -2.14 0.07
N ILE A 584 9.97 -1.31 -0.23
CA ILE A 584 8.81 -1.79 -0.98
C ILE A 584 9.24 -1.95 -2.44
N TYR A 585 9.35 -3.19 -2.89
CA TYR A 585 9.49 -3.49 -4.31
C TYR A 585 8.12 -3.36 -4.96
N ARG A 586 8.08 -2.77 -6.15
CA ARG A 586 6.88 -2.61 -6.97
C ARG A 586 7.18 -2.93 -8.43
N ASN A 587 6.17 -3.41 -9.16
CA ASN A 587 6.28 -3.78 -10.56
C ASN A 587 6.12 -2.57 -11.51
N ASP A 588 6.78 -1.45 -11.23
CA ASP A 588 6.61 -0.19 -11.97
C ASP A 588 7.33 -0.13 -13.33
N ASN A 589 7.79 -1.28 -13.84
CA ASN A 589 8.49 -1.46 -15.11
C ASN A 589 9.81 -0.66 -15.26
N THR A 590 10.34 -0.09 -14.17
CA THR A 590 11.65 0.57 -14.23
C THR A 590 12.77 -0.45 -14.17
N GLU A 591 13.85 -0.19 -14.92
CA GLU A 591 15.01 -1.06 -14.98
C GLU A 591 15.64 -1.19 -13.59
N ILE A 592 15.87 -0.08 -12.86
CA ILE A 592 16.49 -0.12 -11.54
C ILE A 592 15.68 -0.92 -10.50
N ASN A 593 14.33 -0.87 -10.54
CA ASN A 593 13.51 -1.62 -9.59
C ASN A 593 13.51 -3.12 -9.90
N THR A 594 13.41 -3.48 -11.17
CA THR A 594 13.56 -4.87 -11.61
C THR A 594 14.90 -5.44 -11.14
N GLN A 595 15.97 -4.67 -11.30
CA GLN A 595 17.31 -5.10 -10.89
C GLN A 595 17.48 -5.16 -9.38
N SER A 596 16.81 -4.27 -8.63
CA SER A 596 16.87 -4.24 -7.15
C SER A 596 16.36 -5.52 -6.51
N LEU A 597 15.47 -6.25 -7.20
CA LEU A 597 15.02 -7.58 -6.80
C LEU A 597 16.17 -8.61 -6.76
N PHE A 598 17.28 -8.37 -7.48
CA PHE A 598 18.38 -9.31 -7.64
C PHE A 598 19.72 -8.83 -7.05
N TYR A 599 20.09 -7.55 -7.16
CA TYR A 599 21.39 -7.13 -6.60
C TYR A 599 21.37 -6.95 -5.08
N LYS A 600 20.25 -6.53 -4.47
CA LYS A 600 20.17 -6.39 -3.02
C LYS A 600 20.44 -7.70 -2.27
N PRO A 601 19.88 -8.85 -2.69
CA PRO A 601 20.24 -10.14 -2.09
C PRO A 601 21.64 -10.62 -2.54
N ALA A 602 22.18 -10.14 -3.66
CA ALA A 602 23.53 -10.50 -4.13
C ALA A 602 24.67 -9.83 -3.33
N ILE A 603 24.48 -8.58 -2.91
CA ILE A 603 25.49 -7.74 -2.24
C ILE A 603 26.15 -8.46 -1.03
N PRO A 604 25.41 -9.15 -0.13
CA PRO A 604 26.02 -9.86 1.00
C PRO A 604 26.90 -11.05 0.56
N PHE A 605 26.49 -11.82 -0.44
CA PHE A 605 27.30 -12.90 -1.02
C PHE A 605 28.55 -12.39 -1.75
N TYR A 606 28.52 -11.11 -2.14
CA TYR A 606 29.61 -10.37 -2.74
C TYR A 606 30.63 -9.85 -1.72
N ALA A 607 30.26 -9.80 -0.44
CA ALA A 607 31.03 -9.19 0.64
C ALA A 607 31.59 -10.19 1.66
N SER A 608 31.08 -11.43 1.72
CA SER A 608 31.40 -12.37 2.80
C SER A 608 31.92 -13.72 2.31
N LEU A 609 33.10 -14.10 2.80
CA LEU A 609 33.72 -15.43 2.78
C LEU A 609 33.99 -15.98 4.19
N GLY A 610 34.00 -15.14 5.22
CA GLY A 610 34.39 -15.52 6.59
C GLY A 610 33.22 -15.64 7.58
N GLY A 611 31.98 -15.46 7.12
CA GLY A 611 30.79 -15.49 7.96
C GLY A 611 30.62 -16.82 8.68
N GLY A 612 30.35 -16.77 9.99
CA GLY A 612 30.22 -17.98 10.81
C GLY A 612 29.10 -18.90 10.34
N TRP A 613 27.99 -18.34 9.83
CA TRP A 613 26.91 -19.14 9.24
C TRP A 613 27.38 -19.88 7.98
N ASP A 614 28.04 -19.19 7.05
CA ASP A 614 28.47 -19.78 5.77
C ASP A 614 29.47 -20.91 5.98
N LEU A 615 30.44 -20.73 6.89
CA LEU A 615 31.39 -21.78 7.25
C LEU A 615 30.68 -22.98 7.89
N MET A 616 29.65 -22.76 8.70
CA MET A 616 28.88 -23.82 9.34
C MET A 616 28.03 -24.61 8.34
N VAL A 617 27.25 -23.92 7.50
CA VAL A 617 26.31 -24.53 6.54
C VAL A 617 27.01 -25.23 5.39
N ARG A 618 28.16 -24.70 4.96
CA ARG A 618 29.05 -25.36 3.98
C ARG A 618 30.08 -26.26 4.64
N HIS A 619 29.89 -26.55 5.93
CA HIS A 619 30.59 -27.59 6.65
C HIS A 619 32.11 -27.43 6.69
N CYS A 620 32.62 -26.21 6.54
CA CYS A 620 34.05 -25.92 6.50
C CYS A 620 34.69 -26.16 7.87
N TYR A 621 35.74 -26.98 7.90
CA TYR A 621 36.38 -27.37 9.16
C TYR A 621 36.96 -26.18 9.94
N LEU A 622 37.27 -25.06 9.29
CA LEU A 622 37.77 -23.86 9.96
C LEU A 622 36.79 -23.27 10.97
N TYR A 623 35.48 -23.55 10.84
CA TYR A 623 34.45 -23.07 11.76
C TYR A 623 34.77 -23.41 13.22
N GLN A 624 35.29 -24.62 13.49
CA GLN A 624 35.63 -25.06 14.86
C GLN A 624 36.77 -24.26 15.52
N TYR A 625 37.57 -23.55 14.72
CA TYR A 625 38.71 -22.75 15.21
C TYR A 625 38.40 -21.25 15.21
N ILE A 626 37.60 -20.77 14.26
CA ILE A 626 37.23 -19.36 14.14
C ILE A 626 36.06 -19.03 15.10
N TYR A 627 35.12 -19.96 15.27
CA TYR A 627 33.89 -19.80 16.06
C TYR A 627 33.77 -20.91 17.11
N THR A 628 34.80 -21.01 17.95
CA THR A 628 34.97 -22.06 18.98
C THR A 628 33.80 -22.10 19.95
N THR A 629 33.33 -20.95 20.42
CA THR A 629 32.24 -20.86 21.41
C THR A 629 30.94 -21.43 20.86
N GLU A 630 30.58 -21.04 19.64
CA GLU A 630 29.38 -21.50 18.95
C GLU A 630 29.51 -22.97 18.56
N PHE A 631 30.65 -23.38 18.03
CA PHE A 631 30.95 -24.78 17.73
C PHE A 631 30.77 -25.65 18.97
N ASN A 632 31.26 -25.23 20.13
CA ASN A 632 31.15 -25.98 21.37
C ASN A 632 29.69 -26.20 21.82
N THR A 633 28.79 -25.28 21.50
CA THR A 633 27.35 -25.40 21.80
C THR A 633 26.57 -26.32 20.85
N MET A 634 27.15 -26.73 19.72
CA MET A 634 26.50 -27.61 18.75
C MET A 634 26.38 -29.06 19.26
N SER A 635 25.37 -29.76 18.76
CA SER A 635 25.20 -31.20 19.03
C SER A 635 26.35 -32.02 18.44
N ALA A 636 26.56 -33.23 18.96
CA ALA A 636 27.59 -34.14 18.45
C ALA A 636 27.38 -34.48 16.95
N GLU A 637 26.13 -34.55 16.51
CA GLU A 637 25.79 -34.84 15.11
C GLU A 637 26.15 -33.68 14.18
N GLU A 638 25.87 -32.45 14.58
CA GLU A 638 26.21 -31.27 13.77
C GLU A 638 27.72 -31.05 13.72
N LYS A 639 28.44 -31.25 14.84
CA LYS A 639 29.91 -31.20 14.87
C LYS A 639 30.54 -32.19 13.90
N ALA A 640 29.98 -33.39 13.79
CA ALA A 640 30.48 -34.43 12.88
C ALA A 640 30.34 -34.08 11.39
N LYS A 641 29.51 -33.09 11.05
CA LYS A 641 29.35 -32.60 9.66
C LYS A 641 30.44 -31.59 9.28
N ILE A 642 31.06 -30.89 10.23
CA ILE A 642 32.03 -29.81 9.98
C ILE A 642 33.42 -30.37 9.59
N THR A 643 33.52 -30.93 8.38
CA THR A 643 34.68 -31.70 7.89
C THR A 643 35.20 -31.30 6.51
N GLU A 644 34.60 -30.33 5.83
CA GLU A 644 34.99 -29.91 4.48
C GLU A 644 36.27 -29.09 4.48
N THR A 645 37.03 -29.20 3.39
CA THR A 645 38.29 -28.46 3.24
C THR A 645 38.04 -26.98 2.99
N THR A 646 39.00 -26.13 3.35
CA THR A 646 38.97 -24.70 3.01
C THR A 646 38.89 -24.48 1.50
N ALA A 647 39.52 -25.33 0.70
CA ALA A 647 39.48 -25.24 -0.76
C ALA A 647 38.09 -25.54 -1.34
N ASP A 648 37.42 -26.59 -0.85
CA ASP A 648 36.04 -26.91 -1.25
C ASP A 648 35.07 -25.79 -0.86
N TYR A 649 35.23 -25.26 0.35
CA TYR A 649 34.47 -24.11 0.84
C TYR A 649 34.64 -22.87 -0.07
N LEU A 650 35.88 -22.46 -0.32
CA LEU A 650 36.18 -21.30 -1.17
C LEU A 650 35.68 -21.50 -2.61
N ALA A 651 35.82 -22.71 -3.17
CA ALA A 651 35.29 -23.02 -4.50
C ALA A 651 33.75 -22.90 -4.54
N SER A 652 33.07 -23.34 -3.48
CA SER A 652 31.62 -23.23 -3.34
C SER A 652 31.18 -21.77 -3.23
N MET A 653 31.86 -20.96 -2.40
CA MET A 653 31.58 -19.52 -2.31
C MET A 653 31.88 -18.77 -3.61
N LYS A 654 32.92 -19.19 -4.35
CA LYS A 654 33.27 -18.58 -5.64
C LYS A 654 32.22 -18.87 -6.71
N ALA A 655 31.59 -20.04 -6.67
CA ALA A 655 30.48 -20.38 -7.57
C ALA A 655 29.30 -19.43 -7.37
N ASP A 656 28.89 -19.17 -6.12
CA ASP A 656 27.83 -18.23 -5.78
C ASP A 656 28.18 -16.79 -6.17
N TYR A 657 29.42 -16.35 -5.90
CA TYR A 657 29.95 -15.07 -6.36
C TYR A 657 29.80 -14.92 -7.88
N ASN A 658 30.25 -15.92 -8.64
CA ASN A 658 30.18 -15.88 -10.10
C ASN A 658 28.73 -15.84 -10.60
N ALA A 659 27.81 -16.56 -9.94
CA ALA A 659 26.39 -16.58 -10.30
C ALA A 659 25.72 -15.21 -10.15
N PHE A 660 26.06 -14.45 -9.09
CA PHE A 660 25.51 -13.12 -8.86
C PHE A 660 26.28 -11.98 -9.53
N SER A 661 27.48 -12.25 -10.04
CA SER A 661 28.36 -11.24 -10.64
C SER A 661 27.75 -10.35 -11.72
N PRO A 662 26.90 -10.88 -12.61
CA PRO A 662 26.28 -10.04 -13.63
C PRO A 662 25.34 -8.97 -13.04
N SER A 663 24.64 -9.26 -11.94
CA SER A 663 23.70 -8.32 -11.30
C SER A 663 24.43 -7.12 -10.70
N ILE A 664 25.57 -7.34 -10.03
CA ILE A 664 26.39 -6.25 -9.45
C ILE A 664 27.06 -5.42 -10.56
N LEU A 665 27.56 -6.07 -11.62
CA LEU A 665 28.13 -5.36 -12.76
C LEU A 665 27.09 -4.47 -13.44
N HIS A 666 25.87 -4.98 -13.62
CA HIS A 666 24.78 -4.21 -14.19
C HIS A 666 24.40 -3.00 -13.32
N LEU A 667 24.31 -3.15 -12.00
CA LEU A 667 24.13 -2.03 -11.07
C LEU A 667 25.22 -0.96 -11.25
N LYS A 668 26.50 -1.36 -11.28
CA LYS A 668 27.63 -0.43 -11.50
C LYS A 668 27.49 0.32 -12.83
N ASN A 669 27.03 -0.34 -13.88
CA ASN A 669 26.81 0.29 -15.19
C ASN A 669 25.70 1.36 -15.13
N ILE A 670 24.58 1.09 -14.44
CA ILE A 670 23.51 2.10 -14.25
C ILE A 670 24.07 3.30 -13.46
N LEU A 671 24.75 3.05 -12.35
CA LEU A 671 25.30 4.09 -11.48
C LEU A 671 26.42 4.91 -12.16
N SER A 672 27.04 4.37 -13.20
CA SER A 672 28.06 5.05 -14.00
C SER A 672 27.49 5.76 -15.24
N ASN A 673 26.18 5.66 -15.50
CA ASN A 673 25.54 6.30 -16.64
C ASN A 673 25.22 7.77 -16.33
N THR A 674 26.05 8.68 -16.82
CA THR A 674 25.94 10.13 -16.55
C THR A 674 24.58 10.71 -16.93
N SER A 675 23.93 10.22 -18.00
CA SER A 675 22.63 10.72 -18.42
C SER A 675 21.52 10.35 -17.42
N ILE A 676 21.51 9.10 -16.95
CA ILE A 676 20.56 8.62 -15.95
C ILE A 676 20.79 9.36 -14.63
N ILE A 677 22.05 9.46 -14.19
CA ILE A 677 22.39 10.10 -12.91
C ILE A 677 22.06 11.59 -12.91
N ASN A 678 22.30 12.32 -14.01
CA ASN A 678 21.94 13.73 -14.09
C ASN A 678 20.41 13.94 -14.04
N ALA A 679 19.64 13.11 -14.73
CA ALA A 679 18.18 13.16 -14.67
C ALA A 679 17.66 12.87 -13.26
N ALA A 680 18.21 11.82 -12.61
CA ALA A 680 17.90 11.47 -11.24
C ALA A 680 18.30 12.57 -10.24
N ALA A 681 19.45 13.22 -10.43
CA ALA A 681 19.90 14.31 -9.58
C ALA A 681 18.93 15.50 -9.61
N ASN A 682 18.40 15.84 -10.78
CA ASN A 682 17.40 16.91 -10.91
C ASN A 682 16.11 16.55 -10.16
N ILE A 683 15.61 15.33 -10.32
CA ILE A 683 14.44 14.84 -9.57
C ILE A 683 14.72 14.86 -8.06
N TYR A 684 15.92 14.42 -7.66
CA TYR A 684 16.33 14.38 -6.26
C TYR A 684 16.24 15.76 -5.60
N THR A 685 16.68 16.82 -6.29
CA THR A 685 16.63 18.18 -5.72
C THR A 685 15.23 18.68 -5.40
N GLY A 686 14.22 18.27 -6.18
CA GLY A 686 12.83 18.63 -5.94
C GLY A 686 12.14 17.70 -4.93
N ALA A 687 12.44 16.40 -5.01
CA ALA A 687 11.76 15.37 -4.21
C ALA A 687 12.38 15.14 -2.81
N PHE A 688 13.63 15.56 -2.59
CA PHE A 688 14.35 15.37 -1.33
C PHE A 688 14.97 16.69 -0.87
N PRO A 689 14.17 17.64 -0.36
CA PRO A 689 14.69 18.94 0.09
C PRO A 689 15.50 18.85 1.40
N ARG A 690 15.32 17.78 2.19
CA ARG A 690 15.94 17.59 3.51
C ARG A 690 16.55 16.20 3.73
N PRO A 691 17.38 15.70 2.81
CA PRO A 691 17.84 14.32 2.82
C PRO A 691 18.68 13.97 4.06
N TRP A 692 19.35 14.97 4.66
CA TRP A 692 20.15 14.81 5.87
C TRP A 692 19.30 14.35 7.07
N GLN A 693 18.04 14.76 7.15
CA GLN A 693 17.15 14.38 8.26
C GLN A 693 16.95 12.87 8.29
N THR A 694 16.75 12.26 7.12
CA THR A 694 16.67 10.82 6.98
C THR A 694 18.04 10.16 7.11
N ILE A 695 19.10 10.72 6.48
CA ILE A 695 20.47 10.15 6.50
C ILE A 695 20.99 10.00 7.93
N PHE A 696 20.77 11.04 8.73
CA PHE A 696 21.19 11.07 10.12
C PHE A 696 20.08 10.61 11.08
N GLY A 697 18.91 10.25 10.56
CA GLY A 697 17.73 9.83 11.34
C GLY A 697 17.37 10.78 12.48
N ASP A 698 17.46 12.08 12.22
CA ASP A 698 16.80 13.12 13.02
C ASP A 698 15.89 13.95 12.10
N MET A 699 14.61 13.58 12.12
CA MET A 699 13.57 14.25 11.35
C MET A 699 13.34 15.71 11.77
N ASN A 700 13.73 16.08 12.99
CA ASN A 700 13.55 17.43 13.53
C ASN A 700 14.78 18.33 13.33
N TRP A 701 15.80 17.86 12.60
CA TRP A 701 17.01 18.66 12.40
C TRP A 701 16.74 19.85 11.47
N ASP A 702 16.61 21.03 12.08
CA ASP A 702 16.65 22.33 11.40
C ASP A 702 18.09 22.74 11.09
N VAL A 703 18.48 22.56 9.82
CA VAL A 703 19.82 22.94 9.33
C VAL A 703 20.06 24.46 9.30
N VAL A 704 19.00 25.28 9.35
CA VAL A 704 19.14 26.73 9.36
C VAL A 704 19.53 27.21 10.76
N ALA A 705 18.86 26.67 11.79
CA ALA A 705 19.16 26.99 13.18
C ALA A 705 20.42 26.26 13.70
N ASP A 706 20.70 25.07 13.18
CA ASP A 706 21.80 24.20 13.59
C ASP A 706 22.53 23.64 12.36
N PRO A 707 23.34 24.46 11.67
CA PRO A 707 23.94 24.10 10.38
C PRO A 707 25.01 23.01 10.48
N ILE A 708 25.57 22.81 11.68
CA ILE A 708 26.60 21.81 11.96
C ILE A 708 26.26 21.19 13.30
N ARG A 709 25.81 19.93 13.27
CA ARG A 709 25.70 19.13 14.48
C ARG A 709 26.99 18.44 14.80
N HIS A 710 27.13 18.15 16.08
CA HIS A 710 28.23 17.35 16.57
C HIS A 710 27.68 16.03 17.09
N THR A 711 28.37 14.95 16.77
CA THR A 711 28.10 13.66 17.41
C THR A 711 28.50 13.73 18.89
N SER A 712 28.19 12.70 19.68
CA SER A 712 28.56 12.61 21.11
C SER A 712 30.08 12.69 21.36
N LEU A 713 30.91 12.51 20.34
CA LEU A 713 32.37 12.66 20.35
C LEU A 713 32.87 13.97 19.71
N ASN A 714 31.98 14.94 19.49
CA ASN A 714 32.27 16.28 18.98
C ASN A 714 32.68 16.37 17.49
N ASN A 715 32.21 15.46 16.63
CA ASN A 715 32.52 15.46 15.18
C ASN A 715 31.47 16.22 14.34
N GLU A 716 31.90 17.11 13.43
CA GLU A 716 30.99 17.93 12.58
C GLU A 716 30.18 17.12 11.53
N LEU A 717 28.87 17.03 11.66
CA LEU A 717 27.97 16.52 10.62
C LEU A 717 27.57 17.68 9.70
N LYS A 718 27.79 17.51 8.39
CA LYS A 718 27.53 18.54 7.37
C LYS A 718 26.39 18.11 6.43
N PRO A 719 25.12 18.42 6.77
CA PRO A 719 23.97 18.21 5.90
C PRO A 719 24.15 18.65 4.46
N GLY A 720 24.79 19.80 4.26
CA GLY A 720 24.99 20.41 2.94
C GLY A 720 25.70 19.50 1.93
N SER A 721 26.55 18.58 2.39
CA SER A 721 27.28 17.64 1.53
C SER A 721 26.37 16.68 0.75
N TYR A 722 25.13 16.48 1.21
CA TYR A 722 24.13 15.59 0.62
C TYR A 722 22.98 16.35 -0.05
N THR A 723 23.08 17.68 -0.15
CA THR A 723 22.03 18.52 -0.75
C THR A 723 22.30 18.83 -2.21
N GLY A 724 21.21 19.06 -2.97
CA GLY A 724 21.30 19.44 -4.37
C GLY A 724 21.83 18.32 -5.28
N THR A 725 22.08 18.68 -6.54
CA THR A 725 22.55 17.74 -7.56
C THR A 725 23.95 17.19 -7.25
N GLU A 726 24.84 18.03 -6.73
CA GLU A 726 26.19 17.59 -6.33
C GLU A 726 26.16 16.61 -5.15
N GLY A 727 25.28 16.81 -4.18
CA GLY A 727 25.10 15.89 -3.07
C GLY A 727 24.61 14.52 -3.52
N PHE A 728 23.70 14.49 -4.49
CA PHE A 728 23.26 13.25 -5.13
C PHE A 728 24.40 12.52 -5.83
N ILE A 729 25.19 13.22 -6.65
CA ILE A 729 26.34 12.63 -7.35
C ILE A 729 27.39 12.10 -6.35
N ARG A 730 27.61 12.79 -5.23
CA ARG A 730 28.48 12.30 -4.14
C ARG A 730 27.97 10.97 -3.57
N MET A 731 26.68 10.83 -3.30
CA MET A 731 26.09 9.56 -2.83
C MET A 731 26.28 8.42 -3.84
N VAL A 732 26.10 8.69 -5.13
CA VAL A 732 26.31 7.68 -6.20
C VAL A 732 27.76 7.20 -6.22
N ASN A 733 28.72 8.13 -6.18
CA ASN A 733 30.14 7.80 -6.13
C ASN A 733 30.52 7.02 -4.86
N GLU A 734 29.89 7.36 -3.73
CA GLU A 734 30.08 6.67 -2.46
C GLU A 734 29.59 5.22 -2.53
N ILE A 735 28.43 4.96 -3.14
CA ILE A 735 27.94 3.59 -3.41
C ILE A 735 28.94 2.81 -4.26
N LEU A 736 29.45 3.40 -5.34
CA LEU A 736 30.44 2.74 -6.21
C LEU A 736 31.73 2.40 -5.45
N ASN A 737 32.20 3.30 -4.58
CA ASN A 737 33.37 3.07 -3.73
C ASN A 737 33.12 1.96 -2.71
N LEU A 738 31.96 1.93 -2.05
CA LEU A 738 31.59 0.89 -1.09
C LEU A 738 31.55 -0.49 -1.76
N LEU A 739 30.95 -0.59 -2.95
CA LEU A 739 30.95 -1.82 -3.74
C LEU A 739 32.37 -2.29 -4.06
N PHE A 740 33.28 -1.37 -4.42
CA PHE A 740 34.69 -1.69 -4.64
C PHE A 740 35.39 -2.18 -3.37
N LEU A 741 35.16 -1.52 -2.22
CA LEU A 741 35.75 -1.90 -0.94
C LEU A 741 35.31 -3.31 -0.51
N LEU A 742 34.04 -3.65 -0.67
CA LEU A 742 33.51 -4.98 -0.38
C LEU A 742 34.15 -6.07 -1.27
N GLU A 743 34.39 -5.79 -2.56
CA GLU A 743 35.12 -6.71 -3.45
C GLU A 743 36.59 -6.92 -3.01
N GLN A 744 37.25 -5.86 -2.54
CA GLN A 744 38.60 -5.96 -1.97
C GLN A 744 38.59 -6.74 -0.65
N SER A 745 37.55 -6.55 0.18
CA SER A 745 37.39 -7.28 1.43
C SER A 745 37.22 -8.77 1.18
N TYR A 746 36.35 -9.16 0.24
CA TYR A 746 36.17 -10.54 -0.19
C TYR A 746 37.53 -11.20 -0.50
N THR A 747 38.37 -10.53 -1.30
CA THR A 747 39.71 -11.02 -1.66
C THR A 747 40.64 -11.16 -0.43
N LYS A 748 40.57 -10.22 0.52
CA LYS A 748 41.36 -10.28 1.76
C LYS A 748 40.90 -11.39 2.70
N GLN A 749 39.60 -11.63 2.82
CA GLN A 749 39.06 -12.73 3.61
C GLN A 749 39.55 -14.09 3.09
N GLU A 750 39.60 -14.27 1.76
CA GLU A 750 40.17 -15.46 1.13
C GLU A 750 41.63 -15.68 1.56
N VAL A 751 42.44 -14.62 1.58
CA VAL A 751 43.84 -14.67 2.03
C VAL A 751 43.92 -15.08 3.50
N PHE A 752 43.12 -14.47 4.38
CA PHE A 752 43.12 -14.82 5.81
C PHE A 752 42.69 -16.26 6.06
N LEU A 753 41.64 -16.74 5.40
CA LEU A 753 41.19 -18.13 5.54
C LEU A 753 42.27 -19.12 5.10
N ASN A 754 42.97 -18.86 4.00
CA ASN A 754 44.10 -19.67 3.55
C ASN A 754 45.28 -19.63 4.52
N GLN A 755 45.59 -18.47 5.13
CA GLN A 755 46.63 -18.35 6.15
C GLN A 755 46.29 -19.09 7.44
N ILE A 756 45.03 -19.01 7.89
CA ILE A 756 44.50 -19.73 9.04
C ILE A 756 44.59 -21.24 8.79
N ASP A 757 44.13 -21.71 7.63
CA ASP A 757 44.22 -23.10 7.19
C ASP A 757 45.67 -23.62 7.20
N ALA A 758 46.59 -22.87 6.61
CA ALA A 758 48.01 -23.21 6.59
C ALA A 758 48.59 -23.32 8.00
N LYS A 759 48.22 -22.41 8.92
CA LYS A 759 48.73 -22.40 10.29
C LYS A 759 48.19 -23.56 11.14
N ILE A 760 46.91 -23.90 10.96
CA ILE A 760 46.28 -25.05 11.63
C ILE A 760 46.94 -26.35 11.18
N LYS A 761 47.17 -26.51 9.87
CA LYS A 761 47.88 -27.65 9.29
C LYS A 761 49.33 -27.73 9.76
N GLN A 762 50.06 -26.61 9.75
CA GLN A 762 51.45 -26.54 10.23
C GLN A 762 51.59 -26.99 11.69
N LYS A 763 50.61 -26.63 12.54
CA LYS A 763 50.60 -26.99 13.96
C LYS A 763 50.00 -28.37 14.25
N GLY A 764 49.52 -29.10 13.24
CA GLY A 764 48.89 -30.42 13.41
C GLY A 764 47.65 -30.40 14.29
N LEU A 765 46.92 -29.28 14.35
CA LEU A 765 45.79 -29.11 15.29
C LEU A 765 44.55 -29.91 14.88
N TYR A 766 44.37 -30.18 13.59
CA TYR A 766 43.24 -30.95 13.08
C TYR A 766 43.61 -32.43 12.91
N SER A 767 42.92 -33.30 13.65
CA SER A 767 43.11 -34.76 13.63
C SER A 767 41.95 -35.52 12.96
N GLY A 768 40.99 -34.80 12.35
CA GLY A 768 39.83 -35.39 11.67
C GLY A 768 40.11 -35.84 10.24
N ILE A 769 39.16 -36.54 9.63
CA ILE A 769 39.21 -36.93 8.21
C ILE A 769 38.41 -35.92 7.40
N PHE A 770 39.03 -35.31 6.40
CA PHE A 770 38.31 -34.44 5.46
C PHE A 770 37.32 -35.25 4.63
N LYS A 771 36.06 -34.82 4.64
CA LYS A 771 34.97 -35.42 3.86
C LYS A 771 34.06 -34.32 3.34
N LYS A 772 33.79 -34.35 2.04
CA LYS A 772 32.78 -33.50 1.41
C LYS A 772 31.40 -33.94 1.88
N GLN A 773 30.61 -33.00 2.38
CA GLN A 773 29.24 -33.27 2.81
C GLN A 773 28.28 -32.77 1.73
N PRO A 774 27.11 -33.41 1.58
CA PRO A 774 26.06 -32.83 0.77
C PRO A 774 25.56 -31.54 1.43
N LEU A 775 25.43 -30.47 0.65
CA LEU A 775 24.78 -29.25 1.13
C LEU A 775 23.34 -29.59 1.56
N PRO A 776 22.85 -29.02 2.68
CA PRO A 776 21.48 -29.25 3.12
C PRO A 776 20.49 -28.78 2.05
N VAL A 777 19.47 -29.60 1.78
CA VAL A 777 18.31 -29.18 0.97
C VAL A 777 17.57 -28.13 1.77
N LYS A 778 17.61 -26.87 1.31
CA LYS A 778 16.94 -25.75 1.99
C LYS A 778 15.44 -26.03 2.12
N LYS A 779 14.97 -26.18 3.36
CA LYS A 779 13.55 -26.20 3.71
C LYS A 779 13.11 -24.80 4.12
N ILE A 780 11.81 -24.53 3.98
CA ILE A 780 11.21 -23.26 4.40
C ILE A 780 11.48 -22.95 5.89
N THR A 781 11.63 -24.00 6.72
CA THR A 781 11.94 -23.91 8.15
C THR A 781 13.41 -23.58 8.45
N ASP A 782 14.35 -23.87 7.54
CA ASP A 782 15.77 -23.62 7.75
C ASP A 782 16.06 -22.11 7.77
N TYR A 783 15.19 -21.31 7.15
CA TYR A 783 15.22 -19.85 7.20
C TYR A 783 14.95 -19.30 8.59
N LEU A 784 14.14 -19.97 9.42
CA LEU A 784 13.94 -19.57 10.82
C LEU A 784 15.26 -19.71 11.61
N ILE A 785 16.02 -20.77 11.34
CA ILE A 785 17.30 -21.04 12.01
C ILE A 785 18.36 -20.04 11.54
N TYR A 786 18.44 -19.79 10.23
CA TYR A 786 19.29 -18.75 9.65
C TYR A 786 19.02 -17.38 10.28
N ASN A 787 17.75 -16.97 10.34
CA ASN A 787 17.36 -15.67 10.86
C ASN A 787 17.63 -15.54 12.37
N GLN A 788 17.46 -16.63 13.14
CA GLN A 788 17.86 -16.63 14.55
C GLN A 788 19.37 -16.48 14.73
N TYR A 789 20.17 -17.13 13.87
CA TYR A 789 21.62 -16.99 13.87
C TYR A 789 22.05 -15.56 13.52
N GLU A 790 21.51 -15.00 12.44
CA GLU A 790 21.80 -13.63 11.99
C GLU A 790 21.38 -12.59 13.03
N ASN A 791 20.22 -12.77 13.66
CA ASN A 791 19.76 -11.90 14.75
C ASN A 791 20.70 -11.98 15.96
N LYS A 792 21.14 -13.18 16.35
CA LYS A 792 22.10 -13.36 17.45
C LYS A 792 23.44 -12.67 17.13
N ARG A 793 23.96 -12.83 15.92
CA ARG A 793 25.19 -12.17 15.44
C ARG A 793 25.05 -10.66 15.40
N THR A 794 23.93 -10.17 14.89
CA THR A 794 23.57 -8.75 14.89
C THR A 794 23.60 -8.18 16.30
N VAL A 795 22.96 -8.85 17.26
CA VAL A 795 22.95 -8.42 18.67
C VAL A 795 24.36 -8.43 19.25
N GLU A 796 25.16 -9.44 18.94
CA GLU A 796 26.56 -9.52 19.36
C GLU A 796 27.39 -8.37 18.79
N THR A 797 27.33 -8.13 17.48
CA THR A 797 27.97 -6.99 16.80
C THR A 797 27.53 -5.65 17.38
N ASN A 798 26.24 -5.48 17.66
CA ASN A 798 25.70 -4.27 18.28
C ASN A 798 26.25 -4.07 19.70
N ASN A 799 26.28 -5.12 20.51
CA ASN A 799 26.85 -5.08 21.86
C ASN A 799 28.34 -4.74 21.81
N ILE A 800 29.06 -5.31 20.84
CA ILE A 800 30.46 -5.01 20.56
C ILE A 800 30.65 -3.52 20.25
N LEU A 801 29.93 -2.99 19.27
CA LEU A 801 30.04 -1.58 18.88
C LEU A 801 29.67 -0.64 20.03
N ASN A 802 28.64 -0.99 20.81
CA ASN A 802 28.21 -0.21 21.97
C ASN A 802 29.24 -0.23 23.11
N ASN A 803 29.88 -1.37 23.36
CA ASN A 803 30.90 -1.52 24.39
C ASN A 803 32.22 -0.82 24.04
N LEU A 804 32.55 -0.67 22.74
CA LEU A 804 33.73 0.09 22.31
C LEU A 804 33.53 1.62 22.43
N ASN A 805 32.31 2.07 22.73
CA ASN A 805 31.95 3.50 22.77
C ASN A 805 32.28 4.23 21.44
N ILE A 806 32.32 3.48 20.33
CA ILE A 806 32.62 4.00 19.00
C ILE A 806 31.34 4.57 18.41
N ASP A 807 31.42 5.85 18.10
CA ASP A 807 30.40 6.52 17.32
C ASP A 807 30.37 5.94 15.91
N ARG A 808 29.25 5.30 15.53
CA ARG A 808 29.04 4.76 14.17
C ARG A 808 29.25 5.84 13.12
N THR A 809 28.98 7.10 13.45
CA THR A 809 29.14 8.22 12.54
C THR A 809 30.61 8.58 12.27
N GLN A 810 31.55 8.27 13.18
CA GLN A 810 33.00 8.41 12.98
C GLN A 810 33.56 7.32 12.05
N LEU A 811 33.03 6.09 12.16
CA LEU A 811 33.21 5.03 11.15
C LEU A 811 32.77 5.57 9.78
N PHE A 812 31.55 6.06 9.66
CA PHE A 812 31.02 6.54 8.37
C PHE A 812 31.75 7.76 7.79
N LYS A 813 32.27 8.67 8.62
CA LYS A 813 32.99 9.87 8.17
C LYS A 813 34.36 9.55 7.59
N ASN A 814 35.10 8.67 8.26
CA ASN A 814 36.41 8.23 7.78
C ASN A 814 36.26 7.51 6.42
N LEU A 815 35.17 6.77 6.22
CA LEU A 815 34.90 5.97 5.01
C LEU A 815 34.46 6.80 3.79
N GLY A 816 34.21 8.10 3.94
CA GLY A 816 33.78 9.02 2.87
C GLY A 816 34.92 9.79 2.19
N GLU A 817 36.12 9.79 2.77
CA GLU A 817 37.32 10.37 2.13
C GLU A 817 38.12 9.25 1.44
N SER A 818 38.56 9.51 0.21
CA SER A 818 39.50 8.74 -0.63
C SER A 818 40.41 7.72 0.10
N PRO A 819 40.75 6.54 -0.48
CA PRO A 819 41.21 5.31 0.21
C PRO A 819 42.62 5.35 0.84
N ARG A 820 43.02 6.43 1.50
CA ARG A 820 44.25 6.52 2.28
C ARG A 820 43.97 7.20 3.61
N ASN A 821 44.06 6.39 4.67
CA ASN A 821 44.23 6.79 6.08
C ASN A 821 42.97 6.86 6.94
N ILE A 822 42.11 5.86 6.85
CA ILE A 822 41.18 5.57 7.94
C ILE A 822 41.93 4.75 8.99
N LYS A 823 41.97 5.28 10.21
CA LYS A 823 42.40 4.57 11.41
C LYS A 823 41.41 3.46 11.74
N MET A 824 41.53 2.34 11.03
CA MET A 824 40.83 1.08 11.32
C MET A 824 41.19 0.48 12.70
N GLU A 825 42.17 1.06 13.39
CA GLU A 825 42.64 0.71 14.73
C GLU A 825 41.60 0.93 15.84
N GLU A 826 40.56 1.74 15.60
CA GLU A 826 39.54 2.02 16.62
C GLU A 826 38.51 0.88 16.77
N ILE A 827 38.20 0.12 15.71
CA ILE A 827 36.96 -0.71 15.65
C ILE A 827 37.21 -2.21 15.84
N ALA A 828 38.44 -2.67 15.66
CA ALA A 828 38.84 -4.09 15.67
C ALA A 828 38.78 -4.81 17.04
N THR A 829 38.40 -4.12 18.11
CA THR A 829 38.77 -4.45 19.49
C THR A 829 37.83 -5.41 20.25
N ASN A 830 36.85 -6.07 19.62
CA ASN A 830 35.77 -6.71 20.38
C ASN A 830 35.33 -8.14 20.04
N PHE A 831 36.23 -9.03 19.61
CA PHE A 831 35.91 -10.46 19.54
C PHE A 831 36.86 -11.33 20.38
N THR A 832 36.65 -11.43 21.72
CA THR A 832 36.18 -12.63 22.47
C THR A 832 36.51 -12.62 23.98
N ASP A 833 35.66 -13.33 24.74
CA ASP A 833 35.78 -14.00 26.07
C ASP A 833 36.22 -13.23 27.32
N ALA A 834 35.75 -11.99 27.47
CA ALA A 834 35.70 -11.21 28.72
C ALA A 834 36.91 -10.29 29.01
N ASN A 835 36.84 -9.06 28.50
CA ASN A 835 37.30 -7.82 29.16
C ASN A 835 38.76 -7.70 29.64
N ILE A 836 39.76 -8.27 28.97
CA ILE A 836 41.15 -8.12 29.44
C ILE A 836 41.84 -6.89 28.81
N SER A 837 41.87 -5.81 29.60
CA SER A 837 42.96 -4.83 29.67
C SER A 837 43.09 -3.81 28.52
N VAL A 838 42.24 -2.78 28.57
CA VAL A 838 42.54 -1.36 28.28
C VAL A 838 43.85 -1.11 27.53
N ILE A 839 43.71 -0.97 26.21
CA ILE A 839 44.23 0.15 25.43
C ILE A 839 45.58 0.68 25.94
N SER A 840 46.67 0.08 25.46
CA SER A 840 47.87 0.77 25.02
C SER A 840 49.06 -0.19 25.08
N LYS A 841 49.80 -0.25 23.97
CA LYS A 841 51.24 0.07 23.95
C LYS A 841 51.94 -0.26 22.63
N SER A 842 51.22 -0.58 21.57
CA SER A 842 51.88 -0.94 20.32
C SER A 842 51.18 -0.36 19.09
N ILE A 843 51.76 0.59 18.36
CA ILE A 843 53.22 0.74 18.26
C ILE A 843 53.87 -0.64 17.96
N ILE A 844 53.14 -1.61 17.34
CA ILE A 844 53.78 -2.62 16.48
C ILE A 844 53.77 -2.01 15.08
N LYS A 845 54.55 -0.97 14.95
CA LYS A 845 54.80 -0.24 13.73
C LYS A 845 55.66 -1.09 12.75
N ASN A 846 55.58 -2.43 12.73
CA ASN A 846 56.63 -3.26 12.07
C ASN A 846 56.30 -4.70 11.57
N ILE A 847 55.08 -5.28 11.64
CA ILE A 847 54.93 -6.76 11.58
C ILE A 847 53.76 -7.26 10.67
N TYR A 848 53.90 -7.24 9.33
CA TYR A 848 53.22 -8.24 8.46
C TYR A 848 54.15 -9.42 8.18
N GLY A 849 54.79 -9.88 9.25
CA GLY A 849 54.89 -11.31 9.53
C GLY A 849 54.15 -11.56 10.83
N SER A 850 52.82 -11.73 10.82
CA SER A 850 52.13 -12.22 12.02
C SER A 850 52.29 -13.74 12.09
N ASP A 851 52.84 -14.26 13.17
CA ASP A 851 53.20 -15.67 13.30
C ASP A 851 52.16 -16.51 14.06
N THR A 852 51.08 -15.93 14.58
CA THR A 852 50.14 -16.66 15.44
C THR A 852 48.74 -16.84 14.85
N LEU A 853 48.11 -17.96 15.17
CA LEU A 853 46.77 -18.32 14.71
C LEU A 853 45.69 -17.35 15.24
N ASN A 854 45.84 -16.88 16.48
CA ASN A 854 44.87 -16.00 17.12
C ASN A 854 44.85 -14.60 16.48
N GLU A 855 46.00 -14.07 16.08
CA GLU A 855 46.08 -12.78 15.38
C GLU A 855 45.40 -12.84 14.01
N LEU A 856 45.59 -13.93 13.26
CA LEU A 856 44.92 -14.13 11.97
C LEU A 856 43.39 -14.21 12.11
N ILE A 857 42.89 -14.91 13.13
CA ILE A 857 41.45 -15.02 13.42
C ILE A 857 40.88 -13.66 13.84
N ALA A 858 41.60 -12.90 14.69
CA ALA A 858 41.20 -11.57 15.11
C ALA A 858 41.11 -10.59 13.92
N ASN A 859 42.08 -10.65 13.00
CA ASN A 859 42.08 -9.83 11.79
C ASN A 859 40.89 -10.17 10.87
N LEU A 860 40.57 -11.45 10.69
CA LEU A 860 39.39 -11.87 9.92
C LEU A 860 38.09 -11.34 10.55
N LYS A 861 37.92 -11.47 11.87
CA LYS A 861 36.72 -10.99 12.57
C LYS A 861 36.60 -9.47 12.55
N SER A 862 37.71 -8.74 12.64
CA SER A 862 37.73 -7.28 12.49
C SER A 862 37.29 -6.85 11.09
N LEU A 863 37.74 -7.56 10.05
CA LEU A 863 37.36 -7.25 8.67
C LEU A 863 35.85 -7.49 8.45
N LEU A 864 35.30 -8.59 8.98
CA LEU A 864 33.86 -8.87 8.92
C LEU A 864 33.01 -7.82 9.64
N LEU A 865 33.53 -7.26 10.74
CA LEU A 865 32.90 -6.16 11.46
C LEU A 865 32.88 -4.88 10.61
N GLU A 866 33.99 -4.57 9.93
CA GLU A 866 34.08 -3.43 8.99
C GLU A 866 33.10 -3.58 7.83
N ASP A 867 33.03 -4.77 7.22
CA ASP A 867 32.12 -5.07 6.11
C ASP A 867 30.65 -4.90 6.49
N SER A 868 30.28 -5.25 7.73
CA SER A 868 28.92 -5.01 8.20
C SER A 868 28.56 -3.51 8.13
N VAL A 869 29.48 -2.62 8.50
CA VAL A 869 29.25 -1.17 8.43
C VAL A 869 29.21 -0.67 6.98
N TYR A 870 30.04 -1.22 6.09
CA TYR A 870 29.98 -0.90 4.66
C TYR A 870 28.66 -1.30 4.01
N LEU A 871 28.20 -2.52 4.28
CA LEU A 871 26.91 -3.03 3.82
C LEU A 871 25.78 -2.12 4.30
N ASP A 872 25.81 -1.72 5.57
CA ASP A 872 24.79 -0.84 6.15
C ASP A 872 24.68 0.49 5.40
N LYS A 873 25.82 1.16 5.20
CA LYS A 873 25.89 2.43 4.47
C LYS A 873 25.43 2.27 3.02
N LEU A 874 25.90 1.20 2.37
CA LEU A 874 25.65 0.93 0.97
C LEU A 874 24.15 0.78 0.73
N PHE A 875 23.47 -0.09 1.47
CA PHE A 875 22.04 -0.32 1.32
C PHE A 875 21.21 0.94 1.61
N TYR A 876 21.64 1.73 2.59
CA TYR A 876 20.99 2.98 2.93
C TYR A 876 21.05 3.98 1.77
N LEU A 877 22.26 4.31 1.30
CA LEU A 877 22.46 5.26 0.19
C LEU A 877 21.79 4.75 -1.09
N LEU A 878 21.92 3.46 -1.35
CA LEU A 878 21.36 2.83 -2.54
C LEU A 878 19.84 2.93 -2.57
N THR A 879 19.16 2.84 -1.41
CA THR A 879 17.70 3.01 -1.34
C THR A 879 17.25 4.42 -1.77
N ILE A 880 18.00 5.47 -1.39
CA ILE A 880 17.72 6.85 -1.82
C ILE A 880 18.00 7.03 -3.31
N VAL A 881 19.14 6.52 -3.78
CA VAL A 881 19.57 6.65 -5.17
C VAL A 881 18.66 5.89 -6.12
N GLU A 882 18.24 4.67 -5.76
CA GLU A 882 17.29 3.85 -6.51
C GLU A 882 15.99 4.59 -6.79
N GLU A 883 15.44 5.30 -5.80
CA GLU A 883 14.17 6.00 -5.94
C GLU A 883 14.28 7.16 -6.92
N ALA A 884 15.34 7.97 -6.81
CA ALA A 884 15.58 9.05 -7.75
C ALA A 884 15.80 8.53 -9.18
N ILE A 885 16.52 7.42 -9.34
CA ILE A 885 16.73 6.76 -10.65
C ILE A 885 15.42 6.18 -11.19
N SER A 886 14.63 5.50 -10.36
CA SER A 886 13.35 4.91 -10.75
C SER A 886 12.42 6.00 -11.29
N LYS A 887 12.30 7.12 -10.58
CA LYS A 887 11.54 8.29 -11.04
C LYS A 887 12.07 8.84 -12.37
N ALA A 888 13.39 8.93 -12.54
CA ALA A 888 14.01 9.39 -13.79
C ALA A 888 13.76 8.46 -14.99
N GLN A 889 13.62 7.15 -14.73
CA GLN A 889 13.36 6.14 -15.75
C GLN A 889 11.88 5.93 -16.04
N SER A 890 10.99 6.29 -15.10
CA SER A 890 9.56 6.09 -15.25
C SER A 890 8.96 7.08 -16.26
N THR A 891 8.18 6.58 -17.22
CA THR A 891 7.37 7.41 -18.13
C THR A 891 5.96 7.68 -17.59
N ASN A 892 5.62 7.15 -16.39
CA ASN A 892 4.26 7.10 -15.83
C ASN A 892 4.17 7.40 -14.32
N ALA A 893 5.16 8.03 -13.68
CA ALA A 893 5.03 8.40 -12.26
C ALA A 893 5.18 9.91 -12.06
N GLU A 894 4.05 10.59 -11.86
CA GLU A 894 3.99 11.87 -11.14
C GLU A 894 4.19 11.62 -9.64
N CYS A 895 4.73 12.63 -8.93
CA CYS A 895 5.21 12.57 -7.56
C CYS A 895 4.32 11.76 -6.59
N GLY A 896 4.85 10.63 -6.11
CA GLY A 896 4.61 10.16 -4.75
C GLY A 896 5.81 10.59 -3.91
N ASP A 897 5.64 11.61 -3.08
CA ASP A 897 6.68 12.16 -2.25
C ASP A 897 6.93 11.28 -1.02
N LEU A 898 8.21 11.14 -0.68
CA LEU A 898 8.62 10.74 0.65
C LEU A 898 8.25 11.90 1.58
N VAL A 899 7.21 11.64 2.36
CA VAL A 899 6.61 12.43 3.43
C VAL A 899 7.54 13.49 4.01
N SER A 900 7.16 14.74 3.78
CA SER A 900 7.33 15.81 4.76
C SER A 900 6.60 15.41 6.03
N TYR A 901 7.34 14.95 7.05
CA TYR A 901 6.91 15.07 8.43
C TYR A 901 7.40 16.41 8.99
#